data_AF-A0AAU5IPF6-F1
#
_entry.id   AF-A0AAU5IPF6-F1
#
_cell.length_a   1.000
_cell.length_b   1.000
_cell.length_c   1.000
_cell.angle_alpha   90.00
_cell.angle_beta   90.00
_cell.angle_gamma   90.00
#
_symmetry.space_group_name_H-M   'P 1'
#
loop_
_entity.id
_entity.type
_entity.pdbx_description
1 polymer ?
#
loop_
_entity_poly.entity_id
_entity_poly.type
_entity_poly.pdbx_seq_one_letter_code
_entity_poly.pdbx_strand_id
1 'polypeptide(L)'
;MSESNIPETRSAVEASSTAGTRPTAASEVPPATPEAAVAALAATGPGLPFLIGVRHHAPSLAAALPALLDAAAPDVLLVELPAEFQPWLGWLAHEETEAPVALAAVPADGPGAGSAGERGPAFYPFADFSPELAALRWAARNGVPAVACDLPLADRAWAVGGPDTSAPAPVPGADSASVPGDGRGLSDALRSRLTGREGDDLWDRLVEALAPGSTPEALRRAALLTGWALRHEAEARGGAHGTDLVREACMRGHVAQALASGQRPAVVVGAFHAPALLPSAAGATGAPAPEASGADGRASGAAGTAACTVSLIPYTYPLLDSRSGYPAGIRDPEWQHTVLDAAGDPAALHEALIRTAVRICAALREQGHPYGPADGREIVRVAGDLARLRDLPAPGRGELLEAVQTVLGRGETYGTGRAVALALERVLVGARTGRPAPAAPRSGLGPAVEAETAALALPGPEDAHEKTPRDLRLDPARSALDRRRELLLRRLTVCGIPYAQEQQVTGAAGTEGLTTRWQVRWTPATAAMLTAAGARGVTPVQAAEGVLRQRHAAECEADGPTAAQVVRGLTEAAECGLPALADERLTELAAVLPASGTLPELLGGLDLLDRIDAGHLSGLTAPDDHSAPDTTASARAARTARAAELLTSAAVRQVDGLTGSEETEDARALLELSQRADRLGGIRLTDALARLAADGTPLIAAAAGAVRVLTGHEEAASFGGRVASWVDGAVDSTSRAALTARLTGVLTVAGPLLTVGVGALDPLLHRVVELDDTAFLARLPALRGGFDTLSPAARDRLLDTVEERLGKGVGDLDADDPAELARRTAADLAARELLTGLGLPVPPPAHDDRLPPLSVGRPTTGASTEAAPARTLAPADRWRLVLGRRSDRLPSGAARLATALDELYGAGHGEGSRGGLPGPGHGGGSRGGREPSFPGVREWSEELAALFGPGIREEVLATAAGTGRQDVLAELDPEAAAPSVELLRTILRYAGGLPEARLAALRPLVRRLVDELTRQLATRLRPALTGAMTARPTRRPGGRLDLPRTLRANLATARRAADGTVRVIPEKPVFRSRARRSADWRLILVTDVSGSMEASTIWSALTASVLAGVPTLSTHFLAFSTEVVDLTGHVHDPLSLLLEVSVGGGTHIAAGLRHARSLIEVPSRTLVVVISDFEEGAPLGGLLAEVRALVTTGCHVLGCASLDDAGRPRYSTGVAGQLVAAGMPVAALSPLELARWIGEKTV
;
A
#
# COMPACT_ATOMS: atom_id res chain seq x y z
N MET A 1 55.93 -61.75 -10.31
CA MET A 1 55.76 -62.18 -11.71
C MET A 1 55.78 -60.94 -12.57
N SER A 2 56.72 -60.94 -13.51
CA SER A 2 57.29 -59.78 -14.22
C SER A 2 56.38 -59.20 -15.30
N GLU A 3 56.57 -57.90 -15.58
CA GLU A 3 56.93 -57.28 -16.88
C GLU A 3 56.82 -55.74 -16.70
N SER A 4 57.89 -54.91 -16.68
CA SER A 4 58.86 -54.51 -17.73
C SER A 4 58.16 -54.01 -19.00
N ASN A 5 58.49 -52.93 -19.72
CA ASN A 5 59.56 -51.90 -19.77
C ASN A 5 59.04 -50.86 -20.81
N ILE A 6 59.17 -49.52 -20.67
CA ILE A 6 60.24 -48.64 -21.24
C ILE A 6 60.39 -48.78 -22.78
N PRO A 7 60.40 -47.70 -23.62
CA PRO A 7 61.57 -46.78 -23.75
C PRO A 7 61.24 -45.34 -24.27
N GLU A 8 62.12 -44.35 -24.43
CA GLU A 8 63.50 -44.01 -24.03
C GLU A 8 63.78 -42.54 -24.44
N THR A 9 64.56 -41.83 -23.60
CA THR A 9 65.65 -40.86 -23.89
C THR A 9 65.61 -39.85 -25.06
N ARG A 10 65.96 -38.58 -24.79
CA ARG A 10 67.35 -38.07 -24.82
C ARG A 10 67.51 -36.58 -24.40
N SER A 11 68.50 -36.42 -23.53
CA SER A 11 69.23 -35.26 -22.98
C SER A 11 69.33 -33.90 -23.71
N ALA A 12 69.29 -32.86 -22.86
CA ALA A 12 70.28 -31.78 -22.66
C ALA A 12 70.18 -30.43 -23.41
N VAL A 13 70.55 -29.40 -22.62
CA VAL A 13 71.25 -28.13 -22.93
C VAL A 13 70.50 -26.84 -22.56
N GLU A 14 70.85 -26.36 -21.36
CA GLU A 14 71.34 -25.03 -20.98
C GLU A 14 70.60 -23.71 -21.30
N ALA A 15 70.38 -22.98 -20.18
CA ALA A 15 70.85 -21.62 -19.87
C ALA A 15 69.92 -20.40 -20.05
N SER A 16 69.62 -19.82 -18.88
CA SER A 16 69.94 -18.43 -18.49
C SER A 16 68.80 -17.38 -18.42
N SER A 17 68.48 -17.04 -17.16
CA SER A 17 68.23 -15.68 -16.62
C SER A 17 66.90 -14.99 -17.03
N THR A 18 66.18 -14.22 -16.20
CA THR A 18 66.50 -13.42 -15.01
C THR A 18 65.20 -13.06 -14.25
N ALA A 19 65.35 -12.85 -12.94
CA ALA A 19 64.70 -11.85 -12.08
C ALA A 19 63.19 -11.88 -11.78
N GLY A 20 62.86 -12.06 -10.49
CA GLY A 20 61.85 -11.24 -9.83
C GLY A 20 60.82 -11.94 -8.92
N THR A 21 61.24 -12.55 -7.79
CA THR A 21 60.28 -12.99 -6.75
C THR A 21 60.50 -12.19 -5.46
N ARG A 22 59.51 -11.37 -5.10
CA ARG A 22 59.39 -10.71 -3.78
C ARG A 22 59.06 -11.76 -2.71
N PRO A 23 59.54 -11.60 -1.46
CA PRO A 23 59.28 -12.55 -0.39
C PRO A 23 57.90 -12.28 0.25
N THR A 24 57.02 -13.28 0.26
CA THR A 24 55.84 -13.28 1.15
C THR A 24 56.26 -13.86 2.50
N ALA A 25 56.36 -12.99 3.50
CA ALA A 25 56.57 -13.36 4.90
C ALA A 25 55.29 -13.97 5.49
N ALA A 26 55.52 -14.95 6.36
CA ALA A 26 54.57 -15.85 6.99
C ALA A 26 53.55 -15.20 7.94
N SER A 27 52.39 -15.86 8.10
CA SER A 27 51.91 -16.39 9.39
C SER A 27 50.66 -17.26 9.18
N GLU A 28 50.82 -18.55 8.93
CA GLU A 28 49.72 -19.53 9.09
C GLU A 28 49.85 -20.14 10.48
N VAL A 29 48.99 -19.67 11.39
CA VAL A 29 48.70 -20.39 12.65
C VAL A 29 47.82 -21.58 12.25
N PRO A 30 48.13 -22.82 12.67
CA PRO A 30 47.27 -23.96 12.38
C PRO A 30 45.85 -23.75 12.96
N PRO A 31 44.78 -24.19 12.29
CA PRO A 31 43.44 -24.07 12.84
C PRO A 31 43.37 -24.81 14.19
N ALA A 32 42.96 -24.11 15.23
CA ALA A 32 42.76 -24.70 16.55
C ALA A 32 41.76 -25.86 16.44
N THR A 33 42.04 -27.01 17.07
CA THR A 33 41.07 -28.09 17.16
C THR A 33 39.84 -27.61 17.97
N PRO A 34 38.63 -28.15 17.73
CA PRO A 34 37.43 -27.76 18.48
C PRO A 34 37.62 -27.83 20.00
N GLU A 35 38.34 -28.84 20.49
CA GLU A 35 38.65 -29.01 21.90
C GLU A 35 39.55 -27.89 22.44
N ALA A 36 40.54 -27.45 21.66
CA ALA A 36 41.42 -26.35 22.04
C ALA A 36 40.68 -25.01 22.03
N ALA A 37 39.79 -24.79 21.06
CA ALA A 37 38.95 -23.60 20.97
C ALA A 37 38.00 -23.49 22.17
N VAL A 38 37.30 -24.59 22.52
CA VAL A 38 36.41 -24.63 23.68
C VAL A 38 37.20 -24.50 24.99
N ALA A 39 38.39 -25.10 25.08
CA ALA A 39 39.25 -24.94 26.26
C ALA A 39 39.67 -23.47 26.46
N ALA A 40 39.94 -22.74 25.38
CA ALA A 40 40.22 -21.31 25.45
C ALA A 40 38.99 -20.48 25.86
N LEU A 41 37.80 -20.80 25.34
CA LEU A 41 36.54 -20.13 25.70
C LEU A 41 36.09 -20.43 27.14
N ALA A 42 36.34 -21.65 27.61
CA ALA A 42 36.02 -22.10 28.95
C ALA A 42 37.13 -21.78 29.97
N ALA A 43 38.23 -21.13 29.55
CA ALA A 43 39.33 -20.79 30.44
C ALA A 43 38.86 -19.81 31.54
N THR A 44 39.37 -20.03 32.75
CA THR A 44 39.13 -19.17 33.90
C THR A 44 40.46 -18.73 34.49
N GLY A 45 40.60 -17.44 34.81
CA GLY A 45 41.86 -16.91 35.35
C GLY A 45 41.88 -15.38 35.50
N PRO A 46 42.91 -14.83 36.16
CA PRO A 46 43.07 -13.39 36.33
C PRO A 46 43.17 -12.69 34.98
N GLY A 47 42.33 -11.66 34.74
CA GLY A 47 42.33 -10.90 33.49
C GLY A 47 41.52 -11.54 32.34
N LEU A 48 40.75 -12.61 32.60
CA LEU A 48 39.85 -13.23 31.62
C LEU A 48 38.39 -13.13 32.07
N PRO A 49 37.43 -12.89 31.15
CA PRO A 49 36.00 -12.92 31.47
C PRO A 49 35.49 -14.36 31.65
N PHE A 50 34.53 -14.57 32.55
CA PHE A 50 33.82 -15.84 32.68
C PHE A 50 32.67 -15.90 31.65
N LEU A 51 32.96 -16.44 30.46
CA LEU A 51 32.02 -16.48 29.32
C LEU A 51 30.96 -17.59 29.43
N ILE A 52 29.69 -17.22 29.46
CA ILE A 52 28.55 -18.15 29.40
C ILE A 52 27.82 -17.89 28.08
N GLY A 53 28.01 -18.78 27.11
CA GLY A 53 27.26 -18.76 25.85
C GLY A 53 25.83 -19.26 26.08
N VAL A 54 24.83 -18.49 25.71
CA VAL A 54 23.41 -18.81 25.93
C VAL A 54 22.63 -18.76 24.62
N ARG A 55 21.45 -19.39 24.64
CA ARG A 55 20.34 -19.10 23.74
C ARG A 55 19.28 -18.42 24.60
N HIS A 56 18.56 -17.45 24.02
CA HIS A 56 17.56 -16.61 24.71
C HIS A 56 16.50 -17.40 25.52
N HIS A 57 16.22 -18.63 25.09
CA HIS A 57 15.44 -19.59 25.85
C HIS A 57 16.17 -20.95 25.87
N ALA A 58 16.70 -21.33 27.03
CA ALA A 58 17.46 -22.56 27.23
C ALA A 58 17.22 -23.09 28.66
N PRO A 59 16.19 -23.94 28.89
CA PRO A 59 15.76 -24.32 30.23
C PRO A 59 16.83 -25.04 31.04
N SER A 60 17.60 -25.95 30.43
CA SER A 60 18.64 -26.66 31.15
C SER A 60 19.77 -25.71 31.58
N LEU A 61 20.13 -24.77 30.71
CA LEU A 61 21.19 -23.80 31.01
C LEU A 61 20.73 -22.78 32.04
N ALA A 62 19.47 -22.33 31.98
CA ALA A 62 18.86 -21.46 32.99
C ALA A 62 18.84 -22.13 34.37
N ALA A 63 18.54 -23.43 34.46
CA ALA A 63 18.61 -24.18 35.71
C ALA A 63 20.05 -24.31 36.26
N ALA A 64 21.04 -24.49 35.38
CA ALA A 64 22.46 -24.62 35.76
C ALA A 64 23.14 -23.29 36.09
N LEU A 65 22.55 -22.17 35.66
CA LEU A 65 23.18 -20.85 35.69
C LEU A 65 23.52 -20.35 37.10
N PRO A 66 22.66 -20.49 38.12
CA PRO A 66 23.02 -20.09 39.48
C PRO A 66 24.28 -20.80 39.97
N ALA A 67 24.41 -22.11 39.73
CA ALA A 67 25.59 -22.88 40.12
C ALA A 67 26.86 -22.47 39.35
N LEU A 68 26.73 -22.09 38.07
CA LEU A 68 27.84 -21.55 37.29
C LEU A 68 28.32 -20.20 37.84
N LEU A 69 27.40 -19.32 38.21
CA LEU A 69 27.71 -18.00 38.75
C LEU A 69 28.26 -18.08 40.17
N ASP A 70 27.74 -18.97 41.02
CA ASP A 70 28.28 -19.27 42.35
C ASP A 70 29.74 -19.75 42.26
N ALA A 71 30.04 -20.64 41.30
CA ALA A 71 31.40 -21.15 41.09
C ALA A 71 32.36 -20.08 40.55
N ALA A 72 31.87 -19.15 39.72
CA ALA A 72 32.67 -18.07 39.15
C ALA A 72 32.93 -16.92 40.15
N ALA A 73 31.99 -16.70 41.08
CA ALA A 73 31.99 -15.61 42.04
C ALA A 73 32.32 -14.23 41.40
N PRO A 74 31.56 -13.78 40.38
CA PRO A 74 31.86 -12.54 39.66
C PRO A 74 31.60 -11.28 40.50
N ASP A 75 32.35 -10.22 40.20
CA ASP A 75 32.14 -8.89 40.82
C ASP A 75 31.16 -8.03 40.00
N VAL A 76 30.92 -8.39 38.73
CA VAL A 76 29.97 -7.74 37.83
C VAL A 76 29.41 -8.76 36.83
N LEU A 77 28.11 -8.66 36.53
CA LEU A 77 27.43 -9.45 35.52
C LEU A 77 27.18 -8.59 34.27
N LEU A 78 27.71 -9.00 33.12
CA LEU A 78 27.42 -8.40 31.82
C LEU A 78 26.40 -9.29 31.10
N VAL A 79 25.28 -8.71 30.64
CA VAL A 79 24.21 -9.43 29.96
C VAL A 79 23.95 -8.80 28.59
N GLU A 80 23.81 -9.62 27.56
CA GLU A 80 23.46 -9.18 26.19
C GLU A 80 22.05 -8.58 26.14
N LEU A 81 21.95 -7.31 26.51
CA LEU A 81 20.75 -6.51 26.43
C LEU A 81 21.12 -5.09 25.96
N PRO A 82 20.26 -4.44 25.15
CA PRO A 82 20.47 -3.06 24.74
C PRO A 82 20.57 -2.09 25.93
N ALA A 83 21.35 -1.03 25.76
CA ALA A 83 21.61 -0.05 26.81
C ALA A 83 20.33 0.60 27.39
N GLU A 84 19.29 0.80 26.57
CA GLU A 84 18.00 1.37 26.99
C GLU A 84 17.26 0.49 28.01
N PHE A 85 17.64 -0.79 28.15
CA PHE A 85 17.04 -1.71 29.12
C PHE A 85 17.69 -1.63 30.50
N GLN A 86 18.84 -0.95 30.64
CA GLN A 86 19.56 -0.83 31.91
C GLN A 86 18.67 -0.38 33.09
N PRO A 87 17.75 0.61 32.96
CA PRO A 87 16.88 1.04 34.06
C PRO A 87 15.84 -0.01 34.47
N TRP A 88 15.57 -0.99 33.60
CA TRP A 88 14.52 -2.01 33.80
C TRP A 88 15.05 -3.32 34.36
N LEU A 89 16.37 -3.55 34.36
CA LEU A 89 16.97 -4.80 34.83
C LEU A 89 16.57 -5.14 36.27
N GLY A 90 16.50 -4.14 37.16
CA GLY A 90 16.09 -4.33 38.56
C GLY A 90 14.63 -4.77 38.69
N TRP A 91 13.73 -4.25 37.86
CA TRP A 91 12.31 -4.65 37.83
C TRP A 91 12.11 -6.02 37.20
N LEU A 92 12.88 -6.32 36.15
CA LEU A 92 12.89 -7.63 35.51
C LEU A 92 13.37 -8.73 36.48
N ALA A 93 14.38 -8.42 37.30
CA ALA A 93 14.93 -9.33 38.33
C ALA A 93 14.12 -9.38 39.64
N HIS A 94 13.11 -8.52 39.80
CA HIS A 94 12.35 -8.38 41.05
C HIS A 94 11.63 -9.69 41.42
N GLU A 95 11.58 -10.04 42.71
CA GLU A 95 11.01 -11.33 43.16
C GLU A 95 9.50 -11.45 42.90
N GLU A 96 8.78 -10.34 42.96
CA GLU A 96 7.34 -10.27 42.62
C GLU A 96 7.05 -10.21 41.10
N THR A 97 8.07 -10.20 40.23
CA THR A 97 7.88 -10.28 38.77
C THR A 97 7.75 -11.74 38.33
N GLU A 98 6.54 -12.12 37.95
CA GLU A 98 6.17 -13.46 37.46
C GLU A 98 6.38 -13.54 35.95
N ALA A 99 7.30 -14.38 35.46
CA ALA A 99 7.50 -14.57 34.03
C ALA A 99 6.42 -15.51 33.45
N PRO A 100 6.01 -15.39 32.17
CA PRO A 100 6.67 -14.62 31.11
C PRO A 100 6.31 -13.13 31.06
N VAL A 101 7.31 -12.27 30.96
CA VAL A 101 7.18 -10.81 30.78
C VAL A 101 8.04 -10.37 29.60
N ALA A 102 7.78 -9.21 29.00
CA ALA A 102 8.62 -8.69 27.93
C ALA A 102 9.05 -7.26 28.18
N LEU A 103 10.28 -6.92 27.79
CA LEU A 103 10.67 -5.53 27.59
C LEU A 103 10.24 -5.13 26.17
N ALA A 104 9.34 -4.15 26.09
CA ALA A 104 8.86 -3.60 24.84
C ALA A 104 9.52 -2.25 24.60
N ALA A 105 10.14 -2.07 23.44
CA ALA A 105 10.72 -0.82 22.98
C ALA A 105 9.89 -0.23 21.82
N VAL A 106 9.46 1.02 21.98
CA VAL A 106 8.66 1.74 20.99
C VAL A 106 9.39 3.04 20.62
N PRO A 107 9.58 3.36 19.33
CA PRO A 107 10.14 4.65 18.92
C PRO A 107 9.31 5.84 19.46
N ALA A 108 9.96 6.90 19.95
CA ALA A 108 9.28 8.05 20.57
C ALA A 108 8.34 8.81 19.63
N ASP A 109 8.61 8.81 18.32
CA ASP A 109 7.79 9.51 17.33
C ASP A 109 6.46 8.78 17.03
N GLY A 110 6.23 7.62 17.63
CA GLY A 110 5.05 6.79 17.39
C GLY A 110 4.98 6.24 15.97
N PRO A 111 3.96 5.43 15.63
CA PRO A 111 3.72 5.00 14.26
C PRO A 111 3.14 6.17 13.45
N GLY A 112 3.99 7.13 13.09
CA GLY A 112 3.65 8.19 12.15
C GLY A 112 3.66 7.66 10.71
N ALA A 113 2.72 8.10 9.89
CA ALA A 113 2.55 7.72 8.47
C ALA A 113 3.65 8.26 7.52
N GLY A 114 4.90 8.35 7.98
CA GLY A 114 6.07 8.70 7.16
C GLY A 114 6.88 7.46 6.79
N SER A 115 7.82 7.60 5.85
CA SER A 115 8.70 6.51 5.38
C SER A 115 9.67 5.93 6.44
N ALA A 116 9.70 6.51 7.65
CA ALA A 116 10.36 5.93 8.83
C ALA A 116 9.40 5.11 9.73
N GLY A 117 8.12 5.02 9.36
CA GLY A 117 6.99 4.53 10.16
C GLY A 117 6.69 3.03 10.10
N GLU A 118 7.56 2.21 9.50
CA GLU A 118 7.34 0.75 9.42
C GLU A 118 7.90 -0.04 10.62
N ARG A 119 8.57 0.60 11.58
CA ARG A 119 9.06 -0.10 12.77
C ARG A 119 7.99 -0.16 13.85
N GLY A 120 7.24 -1.27 13.86
CA GLY A 120 6.37 -1.65 14.98
C GLY A 120 7.16 -1.85 16.29
N PRO A 121 6.46 -2.04 17.43
CA PRO A 121 7.10 -2.27 18.72
C PRO A 121 8.01 -3.51 18.68
N ALA A 122 9.23 -3.38 19.22
CA ALA A 122 10.15 -4.50 19.38
C ALA A 122 9.95 -5.13 20.76
N PHE A 123 9.79 -6.46 20.83
CA PHE A 123 9.55 -7.20 22.06
C PHE A 123 10.72 -8.12 22.40
N TYR A 124 11.12 -8.09 23.66
CA TYR A 124 12.17 -8.92 24.24
C TYR A 124 11.54 -9.72 25.39
N PRO A 125 10.89 -10.85 25.10
CA PRO A 125 10.19 -11.64 26.09
C PRO A 125 11.15 -12.51 26.90
N PHE A 126 10.97 -12.58 28.20
CA PHE A 126 11.72 -13.39 29.14
C PHE A 126 10.79 -14.38 29.81
N ALA A 127 11.24 -15.63 29.94
CA ALA A 127 10.59 -16.66 30.74
C ALA A 127 11.55 -17.11 31.85
N ASP A 128 11.08 -17.87 32.85
CA ASP A 128 11.95 -18.41 33.90
C ASP A 128 13.08 -19.30 33.34
N PHE A 129 12.88 -19.86 32.14
CA PHE A 129 13.86 -20.63 31.38
C PHE A 129 14.73 -19.78 30.43
N SER A 130 14.68 -18.45 30.52
CA SER A 130 15.66 -17.57 29.89
C SER A 130 16.90 -17.45 30.79
N PRO A 131 18.08 -17.91 30.34
CA PRO A 131 19.31 -17.80 31.13
C PRO A 131 19.61 -16.36 31.56
N GLU A 132 19.35 -15.37 30.71
CA GLU A 132 19.51 -13.95 31.01
C GLU A 132 18.70 -13.54 32.25
N LEU A 133 17.43 -13.96 32.32
CA LEU A 133 16.57 -13.69 33.48
C LEU A 133 17.05 -14.43 34.73
N ALA A 134 17.47 -15.69 34.59
CA ALA A 134 18.05 -16.46 35.69
C ALA A 134 19.32 -15.77 36.24
N ALA A 135 20.16 -15.21 35.36
CA ALA A 135 21.38 -14.50 35.72
C ALA A 135 21.06 -13.23 36.50
N LEU A 136 20.10 -12.44 36.00
CA LEU A 136 19.66 -11.19 36.60
C LEU A 136 19.06 -11.43 38.00
N ARG A 137 18.22 -12.46 38.16
CA ARG A 137 17.66 -12.85 39.47
C ARG A 137 18.73 -13.33 40.44
N TRP A 138 19.72 -14.09 39.96
CA TRP A 138 20.87 -14.49 40.79
C TRP A 138 21.69 -13.27 41.23
N ALA A 139 21.97 -12.34 40.31
CA ALA A 139 22.75 -11.14 40.60
C ALA A 139 22.03 -10.24 41.62
N ALA A 140 20.71 -10.05 41.48
CA ALA A 140 19.90 -9.31 42.43
C ALA A 140 19.95 -9.92 43.85
N ARG A 141 19.82 -11.25 43.98
CA ARG A 141 19.89 -11.95 45.27
C ARG A 141 21.27 -11.89 45.94
N ASN A 142 22.34 -11.85 45.14
CA ASN A 142 23.72 -11.84 45.62
C ASN A 142 24.34 -10.43 45.70
N GLY A 143 23.58 -9.37 45.36
CA GLY A 143 24.08 -8.00 45.37
C GLY A 143 25.16 -7.71 44.32
N VAL A 144 25.22 -8.49 43.24
CA VAL A 144 26.17 -8.30 42.13
C VAL A 144 25.56 -7.32 41.12
N PRO A 145 26.28 -6.24 40.72
CA PRO A 145 25.77 -5.30 39.74
C PRO A 145 25.64 -5.96 38.35
N ALA A 146 24.50 -5.76 37.69
CA ALA A 146 24.23 -6.21 36.33
C ALA A 146 24.26 -5.04 35.33
N VAL A 147 24.92 -5.25 34.19
CA VAL A 147 25.10 -4.24 33.13
C VAL A 147 24.66 -4.82 31.78
N ALA A 148 23.77 -4.09 31.11
CA ALA A 148 23.38 -4.30 29.72
C ALA A 148 24.56 -3.94 28.81
N CYS A 149 25.13 -4.92 28.11
CA CYS A 149 26.38 -4.75 27.35
C CYS A 149 26.24 -4.81 25.83
N ASP A 150 25.02 -4.73 25.28
CA ASP A 150 24.77 -4.75 23.83
C ASP A 150 24.60 -3.34 23.24
N LEU A 151 24.51 -3.25 21.92
CA LEU A 151 24.36 -2.00 21.18
C LEU A 151 23.03 -1.28 21.51
N PRO A 152 23.01 0.06 21.68
CA PRO A 152 21.79 0.83 21.89
C PRO A 152 20.79 0.67 20.74
N LEU A 153 19.49 0.61 21.05
CA LEU A 153 18.40 0.48 20.07
C LEU A 153 18.31 1.66 19.10
N ALA A 154 18.75 2.85 19.52
CA ALA A 154 18.78 4.04 18.66
C ALA A 154 19.93 4.04 17.63
N ASP A 155 20.83 3.05 17.66
CA ASP A 155 21.99 3.01 16.77
C ASP A 155 21.59 2.76 15.31
N ARG A 156 22.22 3.49 14.37
CA ARG A 156 21.96 3.36 12.93
C ARG A 156 22.32 2.00 12.38
N ALA A 157 23.22 1.24 13.01
CA ALA A 157 23.58 -0.10 12.59
C ALA A 157 22.35 -1.02 12.50
N TRP A 158 21.35 -0.83 13.36
CA TRP A 158 20.06 -1.54 13.28
C TRP A 158 19.27 -1.23 11.99
N ALA A 159 19.62 -0.21 11.21
CA ALA A 159 18.95 0.24 9.99
C ALA A 159 19.71 -0.03 8.68
N VAL A 160 20.91 -0.62 8.72
CA VAL A 160 21.76 -0.84 7.53
C VAL A 160 21.40 -2.12 6.75
N GLY A 161 20.29 -2.79 7.06
CA GLY A 161 19.71 -3.84 6.21
C GLY A 161 18.89 -3.21 5.08
N GLY A 162 19.20 -3.54 3.82
CA GLY A 162 18.59 -2.92 2.64
C GLY A 162 17.05 -3.07 2.54
N PRO A 163 16.40 -2.31 1.64
CA PRO A 163 14.94 -2.19 1.55
C PRO A 163 14.17 -3.46 1.13
N ASP A 164 14.85 -4.56 0.81
CA ASP A 164 14.23 -5.81 0.32
C ASP A 164 14.04 -6.91 1.39
N THR A 165 14.26 -6.60 2.67
CA THR A 165 13.95 -7.55 3.75
C THR A 165 13.00 -6.93 4.75
N SER A 166 11.72 -7.29 4.65
CA SER A 166 10.69 -7.06 5.69
C SER A 166 10.94 -7.95 6.92
N ALA A 167 12.17 -7.93 7.46
CA ALA A 167 12.53 -8.67 8.66
C ALA A 167 12.41 -7.76 9.88
N PRO A 168 11.77 -8.20 10.98
CA PRO A 168 11.73 -7.44 12.23
C PRO A 168 13.16 -7.18 12.74
N ALA A 169 13.32 -6.14 13.57
CA ALA A 169 14.62 -5.80 14.19
C ALA A 169 15.29 -7.05 14.77
N PRO A 170 16.60 -7.27 14.54
CA PRO A 170 17.28 -8.45 15.05
C PRO A 170 17.17 -8.51 16.58
N VAL A 171 16.64 -9.62 17.08
CA VAL A 171 16.54 -9.88 18.52
C VAL A 171 17.89 -10.45 18.98
N PRO A 172 18.50 -9.96 20.08
CA PRO A 172 19.69 -10.54 20.68
C PRO A 172 19.50 -12.03 20.97
N GLY A 173 20.49 -12.85 20.64
CA GLY A 173 20.41 -14.29 20.82
C GLY A 173 19.44 -15.05 19.91
N ALA A 174 18.81 -14.40 18.90
CA ALA A 174 18.20 -15.15 17.79
C ALA A 174 19.34 -15.78 16.98
N ASP A 175 19.41 -17.12 16.95
CA ASP A 175 20.31 -17.82 16.04
C ASP A 175 20.10 -17.23 14.65
N SER A 176 21.14 -16.61 14.08
CA SER A 176 21.10 -16.03 12.75
C SER A 176 20.56 -17.09 11.79
N ALA A 177 19.28 -16.97 11.42
CA ALA A 177 18.58 -17.97 10.64
C ALA A 177 19.34 -18.13 9.32
N SER A 178 19.73 -19.36 9.03
CA SER A 178 20.38 -19.72 7.78
C SER A 178 19.52 -19.27 6.60
N VAL A 179 20.06 -18.42 5.74
CA VAL A 179 19.50 -18.15 4.41
C VAL A 179 19.30 -19.51 3.70
N PRO A 180 18.10 -19.84 3.18
CA PRO A 180 17.92 -21.02 2.37
C PRO A 180 18.62 -20.81 1.02
N GLY A 181 19.84 -21.31 0.90
CA GLY A 181 20.63 -21.23 -0.33
C GLY A 181 22.01 -21.86 -0.14
N ASP A 182 22.26 -22.91 -0.93
CA ASP A 182 23.55 -23.57 -1.18
C ASP A 182 24.26 -24.32 -0.03
N GLY A 183 23.86 -25.60 0.12
CA GLY A 183 24.73 -26.78 0.10
C GLY A 183 26.03 -26.84 0.96
N ARG A 184 25.98 -27.71 1.99
CA ARG A 184 27.09 -28.44 2.67
C ARG A 184 28.00 -27.64 3.60
N GLY A 185 27.41 -27.04 4.64
CA GLY A 185 28.18 -26.55 5.79
C GLY A 185 28.25 -27.53 6.98
N LEU A 186 29.04 -27.18 8.00
CA LEU A 186 29.26 -27.98 9.22
C LEU A 186 27.95 -28.25 9.96
N SER A 187 27.06 -27.25 10.07
CA SER A 187 25.75 -27.41 10.71
C SER A 187 24.85 -28.42 9.98
N ASP A 188 24.88 -28.46 8.64
CA ASP A 188 24.10 -29.43 7.87
C ASP A 188 24.69 -30.85 7.98
N ALA A 189 26.01 -30.97 8.04
CA ALA A 189 26.70 -32.24 8.29
C ALA A 189 26.40 -32.78 9.71
N LEU A 190 26.38 -31.90 10.72
CA LEU A 190 25.99 -32.24 12.08
C LEU A 190 24.50 -32.59 12.16
N ARG A 191 23.61 -31.80 11.55
CA ARG A 191 22.17 -32.07 11.52
C ARG A 191 21.87 -33.42 10.86
N SER A 192 22.46 -33.70 9.69
CA SER A 192 22.26 -34.97 8.98
C SER A 192 22.80 -36.19 9.72
N ARG A 193 23.90 -36.06 10.49
CA ARG A 193 24.46 -37.17 11.28
C ARG A 193 23.83 -37.37 12.65
N LEU A 194 23.44 -36.29 13.34
CA LEU A 194 22.96 -36.33 14.72
C LEU A 194 21.43 -36.46 14.82
N THR A 195 20.70 -35.92 13.86
CA THR A 195 19.22 -35.87 13.91
C THR A 195 18.56 -36.67 12.79
N GLY A 196 19.17 -36.72 11.59
CA GLY A 196 18.57 -37.34 10.41
C GLY A 196 17.24 -36.72 9.96
N ARG A 197 16.84 -35.58 10.53
CA ARG A 197 15.51 -34.95 10.38
C ARG A 197 15.62 -33.55 9.81
N GLU A 198 14.76 -33.23 8.86
CA GLU A 198 14.58 -31.85 8.40
C GLU A 198 13.85 -31.04 9.49
N GLY A 199 14.47 -29.95 9.96
CA GLY A 199 13.83 -28.97 10.85
C GLY A 199 14.05 -29.12 12.37
N ASP A 200 14.84 -30.08 12.85
CA ASP A 200 15.27 -30.13 14.26
C ASP A 200 16.44 -29.17 14.53
N ASP A 201 16.37 -28.47 15.66
CA ASP A 201 17.35 -27.48 16.11
C ASP A 201 18.63 -28.15 16.65
N LEU A 202 19.78 -27.62 16.27
CA LEU A 202 21.09 -28.12 16.70
C LEU A 202 21.28 -27.93 18.21
N TRP A 203 20.78 -26.80 18.76
CA TRP A 203 20.86 -26.50 20.19
C TRP A 203 20.11 -27.54 21.04
N ASP A 204 18.87 -27.85 20.64
CA ASP A 204 18.02 -28.83 21.34
C ASP A 204 18.71 -30.19 21.46
N ARG A 205 19.49 -30.60 20.44
CA ARG A 205 20.17 -31.90 20.42
C ARG A 205 21.51 -31.91 21.15
N LEU A 206 22.33 -30.88 20.94
CA LEU A 206 23.70 -30.83 21.49
C LEU A 206 23.74 -30.36 22.95
N VAL A 207 22.77 -29.55 23.37
CA VAL A 207 22.74 -28.93 24.69
C VAL A 207 21.60 -29.50 25.52
N GLU A 208 20.34 -29.30 25.10
CA GLU A 208 19.18 -29.65 25.95
C GLU A 208 19.00 -31.15 26.14
N ALA A 209 19.08 -31.96 25.07
CA ALA A 209 18.84 -33.41 25.15
C ALA A 209 19.93 -34.16 25.97
N LEU A 210 21.14 -33.60 26.06
CA LEU A 210 22.27 -34.17 26.81
C LEU A 210 22.43 -33.57 28.21
N ALA A 211 21.65 -32.53 28.54
CA ALA A 211 21.73 -31.88 29.83
C ALA A 211 21.36 -32.76 31.05
N PRO A 212 20.36 -33.66 30.98
CA PRO A 212 20.00 -34.49 32.13
C PRO A 212 21.19 -35.34 32.61
N GLY A 213 21.58 -35.18 33.88
CA GLY A 213 22.72 -35.85 34.49
C GLY A 213 24.10 -35.22 34.21
N SER A 214 24.17 -34.17 33.38
CA SER A 214 25.41 -33.43 33.11
C SER A 214 25.74 -32.42 34.22
N THR A 215 27.03 -32.14 34.43
CA THR A 215 27.43 -31.07 35.37
C THR A 215 27.20 -29.68 34.74
N PRO A 216 27.00 -28.62 35.54
CA PRO A 216 26.85 -27.26 35.02
C PRO A 216 27.99 -26.83 34.07
N GLU A 217 29.24 -27.17 34.40
CA GLU A 217 30.42 -26.87 33.57
C GLU A 217 30.41 -27.65 32.24
N ALA A 218 29.96 -28.90 32.23
CA ALA A 218 29.80 -29.66 30.99
C ALA A 218 28.76 -29.01 30.07
N LEU A 219 27.65 -28.53 30.64
CA LEU A 219 26.61 -27.84 29.90
C LEU A 219 27.10 -26.49 29.33
N ARG A 220 27.82 -25.71 30.13
CA ARG A 220 28.49 -24.47 29.68
C ARG A 220 29.42 -24.73 28.50
N ARG A 221 30.24 -25.79 28.56
CA ARG A 221 31.16 -26.16 27.47
C ARG A 221 30.42 -26.58 26.20
N ALA A 222 29.33 -27.32 26.32
CA ALA A 222 28.50 -27.71 25.18
C ALA A 222 27.89 -26.49 24.47
N ALA A 223 27.40 -25.51 25.25
CA ALA A 223 26.88 -24.26 24.71
C ALA A 223 27.95 -23.42 23.99
N LEU A 224 29.13 -23.25 24.60
CA LEU A 224 30.27 -22.55 23.99
C LEU A 224 30.76 -23.25 22.71
N LEU A 225 30.80 -24.58 22.69
CA LEU A 225 31.16 -25.35 21.50
C LEU A 225 30.17 -25.12 20.35
N THR A 226 28.87 -25.13 20.67
CA THR A 226 27.81 -24.90 19.68
C THR A 226 27.92 -23.49 19.08
N GLY A 227 28.10 -22.48 19.92
CA GLY A 227 28.30 -21.10 19.48
C GLY A 227 29.57 -20.89 18.63
N TRP A 228 30.69 -21.51 19.03
CA TRP A 228 31.93 -21.49 18.26
C TRP A 228 31.76 -22.12 16.87
N ALA A 229 31.07 -23.26 16.79
CA ALA A 229 30.84 -23.94 15.50
C ALA A 229 30.02 -23.06 14.54
N LEU A 230 28.96 -22.40 15.04
CA LEU A 230 28.13 -21.48 14.26
C LEU A 230 28.92 -20.24 13.79
N ARG A 231 29.73 -19.64 14.68
CA ARG A 231 30.56 -18.48 14.33
C ARG A 231 31.62 -18.82 13.29
N HIS A 232 32.28 -19.98 13.45
CA HIS A 232 33.30 -20.45 12.52
C HIS A 232 32.73 -20.74 11.12
N GLU A 233 31.51 -21.27 11.06
CA GLU A 233 30.81 -21.49 9.80
C GLU A 233 30.41 -20.18 9.10
N ALA A 234 29.95 -19.17 9.84
CA ALA A 234 29.68 -17.85 9.28
C ALA A 234 30.95 -17.19 8.72
N GLU A 235 32.07 -17.32 9.41
CA GLU A 235 33.37 -16.85 8.91
C GLU A 235 33.79 -17.55 7.63
N ALA A 236 33.63 -18.88 7.56
CA ALA A 236 33.94 -19.67 6.38
C ALA A 236 33.08 -19.31 5.15
N ARG A 237 31.87 -18.75 5.36
CA ARG A 237 30.91 -18.38 4.30
C ARG A 237 30.97 -16.91 3.86
N GLY A 238 31.93 -16.12 4.36
CA GLY A 238 32.10 -14.72 3.95
C GLY A 238 32.11 -13.70 5.08
N GLY A 239 32.12 -14.14 6.35
CA GLY A 239 32.16 -13.27 7.53
C GLY A 239 30.79 -13.08 8.19
N ALA A 240 30.79 -12.66 9.47
CA ALA A 240 29.56 -12.31 10.18
C ALA A 240 28.92 -11.04 9.59
N HIS A 241 27.61 -10.87 9.82
CA HIS A 241 26.88 -9.68 9.41
C HIS A 241 27.47 -8.41 10.03
N GLY A 242 27.45 -7.30 9.29
CA GLY A 242 28.01 -6.01 9.75
C GLY A 242 27.40 -5.52 11.08
N THR A 243 26.13 -5.84 11.34
CA THR A 243 25.46 -5.56 12.62
C THR A 243 26.08 -6.32 13.78
N ASP A 244 26.36 -7.62 13.60
CA ASP A 244 26.96 -8.46 14.64
C ASP A 244 28.37 -8.02 15.00
N LEU A 245 29.16 -7.58 14.01
CA LEU A 245 30.50 -7.05 14.26
C LEU A 245 30.49 -5.78 15.12
N VAL A 246 29.49 -4.89 14.91
CA VAL A 246 29.32 -3.68 15.71
C VAL A 246 28.86 -4.03 17.13
N ARG A 247 27.94 -4.98 17.27
CA ARG A 247 27.49 -5.51 18.58
C ARG A 247 28.64 -6.15 19.36
N GLU A 248 29.42 -7.02 18.72
CA GLU A 248 30.60 -7.67 19.29
C GLU A 248 31.67 -6.65 19.74
N ALA A 249 31.84 -5.55 19.00
CA ALA A 249 32.74 -4.46 19.41
C ALA A 249 32.24 -3.73 20.67
N CYS A 250 30.93 -3.46 20.77
CA CYS A 250 30.30 -2.88 21.96
C CYS A 250 30.49 -3.79 23.20
N MET A 251 30.21 -5.09 23.05
CA MET A 251 30.36 -6.08 24.11
C MET A 251 31.82 -6.18 24.60
N ARG A 252 32.79 -6.22 23.67
CA ARG A 252 34.23 -6.19 24.02
C ARG A 252 34.61 -4.94 24.79
N GLY A 253 34.03 -3.78 24.46
CA GLY A 253 34.25 -2.53 25.18
C GLY A 253 33.88 -2.64 26.66
N HIS A 254 32.69 -3.19 26.96
CA HIS A 254 32.23 -3.42 28.33
C HIS A 254 33.09 -4.43 29.10
N VAL A 255 33.49 -5.53 28.44
CA VAL A 255 34.40 -6.52 29.03
C VAL A 255 35.76 -5.89 29.38
N ALA A 256 36.33 -5.12 28.45
CA ALA A 256 37.60 -4.43 28.67
C ALA A 256 37.51 -3.40 29.81
N GLN A 257 36.40 -2.66 29.91
CA GLN A 257 36.15 -1.69 30.97
C GLN A 257 36.06 -2.36 32.35
N ALA A 258 35.35 -3.49 32.47
CA ALA A 258 35.23 -4.24 33.71
C ALA A 258 36.60 -4.77 34.18
N LEU A 259 37.36 -5.38 33.27
CA LEU A 259 38.70 -5.89 33.56
C LEU A 259 39.69 -4.76 33.92
N ALA A 260 39.63 -3.62 33.22
CA ALA A 260 40.46 -2.45 33.53
C ALA A 260 40.14 -1.85 34.92
N SER A 261 38.89 -1.99 35.37
CA SER A 261 38.45 -1.58 36.71
C SER A 261 38.82 -2.58 37.81
N GLY A 262 39.52 -3.67 37.47
CA GLY A 262 39.91 -4.73 38.40
C GLY A 262 38.78 -5.66 38.83
N GLN A 263 37.61 -5.60 38.17
CA GLN A 263 36.47 -6.47 38.44
C GLN A 263 36.61 -7.80 37.68
N ARG A 264 36.01 -8.87 38.21
CA ARG A 264 35.87 -10.17 37.53
C ARG A 264 34.50 -10.24 36.83
N PRO A 265 34.41 -10.01 35.51
CA PRO A 265 33.13 -10.05 34.81
C PRO A 265 32.70 -11.50 34.50
N ALA A 266 31.45 -11.83 34.83
CA ALA A 266 30.73 -12.92 34.18
C ALA A 266 29.91 -12.36 33.02
N VAL A 267 29.97 -13.01 31.86
CA VAL A 267 29.39 -12.49 30.61
C VAL A 267 28.38 -13.49 30.07
N VAL A 268 27.10 -13.12 30.09
CA VAL A 268 25.97 -13.90 29.57
C VAL A 268 25.59 -13.33 28.22
N VAL A 269 26.01 -14.00 27.15
CA VAL A 269 25.85 -13.56 25.75
C VAL A 269 25.41 -14.72 24.89
N GLY A 270 24.72 -14.43 23.79
CA GLY A 270 24.42 -15.35 22.72
C GLY A 270 25.65 -16.17 22.38
N ALA A 271 25.52 -17.50 22.34
CA ALA A 271 26.65 -18.41 22.19
C ALA A 271 27.48 -18.09 20.93
N PHE A 272 26.82 -17.60 19.87
CA PHE A 272 27.46 -17.13 18.64
C PHE A 272 28.48 -15.99 18.85
N HIS A 273 28.21 -15.06 19.78
CA HIS A 273 29.07 -13.90 20.04
C HIS A 273 30.23 -14.21 21.00
N ALA A 274 30.11 -15.25 21.84
CA ALA A 274 31.13 -15.60 22.83
C ALA A 274 32.57 -15.74 22.26
N PRO A 275 32.79 -16.36 21.07
CA PRO A 275 34.12 -16.42 20.45
C PRO A 275 34.77 -15.06 20.19
N ALA A 276 33.98 -14.03 19.87
CA ALA A 276 34.48 -12.71 19.55
C ALA A 276 34.90 -11.89 20.77
N LEU A 277 34.61 -12.36 22.00
CA LEU A 277 34.88 -11.63 23.24
C LEU A 277 36.24 -11.96 23.86
N LEU A 278 36.93 -13.00 23.36
CA LEU A 278 38.30 -13.28 23.77
C LEU A 278 39.29 -12.28 23.14
N PRO A 279 40.36 -11.89 23.87
CA PRO A 279 41.44 -11.11 23.28
C PRO A 279 42.11 -11.91 22.15
N SER A 280 41.90 -11.52 20.89
CA SER A 280 42.70 -12.05 19.79
C SER A 280 44.13 -11.51 19.90
N ALA A 281 45.12 -12.39 19.79
CA ALA A 281 46.53 -12.02 19.71
C ALA A 281 46.88 -11.20 18.44
N ALA A 282 45.91 -10.99 17.53
CA ALA A 282 46.04 -10.19 16.32
C ALA A 282 44.95 -9.12 16.26
N GLY A 283 45.18 -7.96 16.87
CA GLY A 283 44.20 -6.86 16.81
C GLY A 283 44.44 -5.67 17.73
N ALA A 284 45.69 -5.42 18.17
CA ALA A 284 46.05 -4.17 18.82
C ALA A 284 46.26 -3.06 17.76
N THR A 285 45.16 -2.58 17.17
CA THR A 285 45.13 -1.26 16.49
C THR A 285 43.99 -0.47 17.09
N GLY A 286 44.34 0.52 17.90
CA GLY A 286 43.41 1.30 18.70
C GLY A 286 42.40 2.07 17.86
N ALA A 287 41.12 1.89 18.17
CA ALA A 287 40.10 2.91 18.00
C ALA A 287 39.79 3.48 19.40
N PRO A 288 39.59 4.80 19.54
CA PRO A 288 39.37 5.41 20.84
C PRO A 288 38.03 4.94 21.43
N ALA A 289 38.05 4.64 22.73
CA ALA A 289 36.86 4.32 23.51
C ALA A 289 35.87 5.50 23.50
N PRO A 290 34.56 5.28 23.41
CA PRO A 290 33.60 6.32 23.79
C PRO A 290 33.74 6.56 25.29
N GLU A 291 34.06 7.79 25.67
CA GLU A 291 34.17 8.19 27.07
C GLU A 291 32.84 7.92 27.80
N ALA A 292 32.89 7.03 28.80
CA ALA A 292 31.87 6.96 29.82
C ALA A 292 31.93 8.27 30.63
N SER A 293 31.02 9.20 30.32
CA SER A 293 30.81 10.37 31.15
C SER A 293 30.22 9.91 32.49
N GLY A 294 30.94 10.30 33.55
CA GLY A 294 30.63 9.94 34.92
C GLY A 294 29.25 10.44 35.36
N ALA A 295 28.71 9.74 36.35
CA ALA A 295 27.64 10.23 37.18
C ALA A 295 28.07 11.55 37.84
N ASP A 296 27.58 12.67 37.31
CA ASP A 296 27.17 13.84 38.07
C ASP A 296 26.32 14.78 37.20
N GLY A 297 25.21 15.24 37.78
CA GLY A 297 24.09 15.81 37.05
C GLY A 297 24.38 17.06 36.22
N ARG A 298 23.85 17.08 35.00
CA ARG A 298 22.99 18.13 34.43
C ARG A 298 22.61 17.76 33.00
N ALA A 299 21.31 17.82 32.72
CA ALA A 299 20.78 17.83 31.36
C ALA A 299 21.50 18.92 30.54
N SER A 300 22.11 18.53 29.43
CA SER A 300 22.61 19.43 28.39
C SER A 300 22.43 18.73 27.06
N GLY A 301 21.66 19.37 26.17
CA GLY A 301 21.15 18.80 24.95
C GLY A 301 22.23 18.40 23.94
N ALA A 302 22.11 17.17 23.45
CA ALA A 302 22.59 16.78 22.14
C ALA A 302 21.35 16.53 21.28
N ALA A 303 21.22 17.28 20.19
CA ALA A 303 20.16 17.13 19.22
C ALA A 303 20.31 15.80 18.46
N GLY A 304 19.21 15.05 18.33
CA GLY A 304 18.97 14.20 17.16
C GLY A 304 19.15 12.69 17.27
N THR A 305 19.12 12.06 18.45
CA THR A 305 18.97 10.60 18.57
C THR A 305 17.53 10.24 18.94
N ALA A 306 16.86 9.46 18.08
CA ALA A 306 15.48 9.03 18.29
C ALA A 306 15.38 8.24 19.61
N ALA A 307 14.76 8.82 20.62
CA ALA A 307 14.56 8.16 21.91
C ALA A 307 13.57 7.00 21.74
N CYS A 308 13.83 5.85 22.36
CA CYS A 308 12.85 4.76 22.48
C CYS A 308 12.18 4.82 23.86
N THR A 309 10.86 4.66 23.90
CA THR A 309 10.11 4.40 25.14
C THR A 309 10.17 2.90 25.42
N VAL A 310 10.81 2.53 26.53
CA VAL A 310 10.88 1.14 26.99
C VAL A 310 9.86 0.91 28.10
N SER A 311 9.23 -0.26 28.14
CA SER A 311 8.32 -0.66 29.21
C SER A 311 8.39 -2.15 29.50
N LEU A 312 8.18 -2.54 30.75
CA LEU A 312 8.01 -3.93 31.16
C LEU A 312 6.52 -4.31 31.09
N ILE A 313 6.17 -5.25 30.21
CA ILE A 313 4.79 -5.65 29.96
C ILE A 313 4.55 -7.14 30.26
N PRO A 314 3.32 -7.53 30.61
CA PRO A 314 2.89 -8.93 30.62
C PRO A 314 3.12 -9.61 29.26
N TYR A 315 3.47 -10.89 29.29
CA TYR A 315 3.56 -11.73 28.10
C TYR A 315 2.91 -13.09 28.36
N THR A 316 2.77 -13.94 27.34
CA THR A 316 2.11 -15.26 27.49
C THR A 316 2.88 -16.36 26.78
N TYR A 317 2.70 -17.60 27.22
CA TYR A 317 3.29 -18.77 26.57
C TYR A 317 2.83 -18.96 25.11
N PRO A 318 1.54 -18.79 24.75
CA PRO A 318 1.12 -18.80 23.35
C PRO A 318 1.86 -17.81 22.44
N LEU A 319 2.34 -16.69 22.99
CA LEU A 319 3.09 -15.68 22.26
C LEU A 319 4.60 -15.96 22.22
N LEU A 320 5.13 -16.64 23.24
CA LEU A 320 6.51 -17.17 23.24
C LEU A 320 6.71 -18.30 22.24
N ASP A 321 5.65 -19.04 21.94
CA ASP A 321 5.73 -20.18 21.03
C ASP A 321 6.21 -19.74 19.65
N SER A 322 7.19 -20.43 19.08
CA SER A 322 7.77 -20.06 17.78
C SER A 322 6.73 -20.04 16.64
N ARG A 323 5.58 -20.74 16.77
CA ARG A 323 4.49 -20.74 15.78
C ARG A 323 3.63 -19.47 15.85
N SER A 324 3.86 -18.57 16.81
CA SER A 324 3.17 -17.28 16.92
C SER A 324 3.66 -16.25 15.88
N GLY A 325 4.81 -16.52 15.24
CA GLY A 325 5.49 -15.57 14.36
C GLY A 325 6.62 -14.79 15.05
N TYR A 326 6.90 -15.05 16.33
CA TYR A 326 8.08 -14.51 17.02
C TYR A 326 9.36 -15.24 16.56
N PRO A 327 10.32 -14.56 15.89
CA PRO A 327 11.48 -15.23 15.26
C PRO A 327 12.40 -15.96 16.25
N ALA A 328 12.58 -15.41 17.45
CA ALA A 328 13.36 -16.04 18.53
C ALA A 328 12.49 -16.85 19.50
N GLY A 329 11.27 -17.22 19.09
CA GLY A 329 10.35 -17.99 19.91
C GLY A 329 10.84 -19.41 20.15
N ILE A 330 10.42 -19.97 21.28
CA ILE A 330 10.74 -21.35 21.67
C ILE A 330 9.54 -22.25 21.43
N ARG A 331 9.74 -23.46 20.92
CA ARG A 331 8.63 -24.41 20.78
C ARG A 331 8.22 -24.96 22.14
N ASP A 332 6.90 -25.09 22.31
CA ASP A 332 6.30 -25.85 23.41
C ASP A 332 6.73 -25.31 24.80
N PRO A 333 6.53 -24.01 25.11
CA PRO A 333 7.06 -23.36 26.32
C PRO A 333 6.64 -23.99 27.66
N GLU A 334 5.45 -24.60 27.78
CA GLU A 334 5.05 -25.32 29.01
C GLU A 334 5.91 -26.59 29.21
N TRP A 335 6.29 -27.27 28.13
CA TRP A 335 7.27 -28.35 28.21
C TRP A 335 8.63 -27.83 28.66
N GLN A 336 9.09 -26.70 28.13
CA GLN A 336 10.38 -26.11 28.50
C GLN A 336 10.41 -25.71 29.98
N HIS A 337 9.32 -25.16 30.51
CA HIS A 337 9.20 -24.88 31.94
C HIS A 337 9.27 -26.16 32.79
N THR A 338 8.70 -27.26 32.29
CA THR A 338 8.80 -28.55 32.97
C THR A 338 10.24 -29.10 32.97
N VAL A 339 11.01 -28.84 31.91
CA VAL A 339 12.45 -29.18 31.85
C VAL A 339 13.24 -28.33 32.84
N LEU A 340 12.93 -27.03 32.96
CA LEU A 340 13.51 -26.14 33.97
C LEU A 340 13.25 -26.68 35.40
N ASP A 341 12.01 -27.05 35.70
CA ASP A 341 11.62 -27.59 37.01
C ASP A 341 12.34 -28.91 37.35
N ALA A 342 12.67 -29.72 36.33
CA ALA A 342 13.46 -30.94 36.52
C ALA A 342 14.94 -30.64 36.84
N ALA A 343 15.43 -29.42 36.56
CA ALA A 343 16.76 -28.93 36.91
C ALA A 343 17.92 -29.88 36.57
N GLY A 344 17.82 -30.59 35.43
CA GLY A 344 18.83 -31.55 34.98
C GLY A 344 18.79 -32.92 35.66
N ASP A 345 17.81 -33.21 36.53
CA ASP A 345 17.61 -34.55 37.10
C ASP A 345 16.86 -35.46 36.11
N PRO A 346 17.48 -36.58 35.65
CA PRO A 346 16.82 -37.54 34.76
C PRO A 346 15.55 -38.17 35.34
N ALA A 347 15.49 -38.38 36.67
CA ALA A 347 14.33 -38.99 37.31
C ALA A 347 13.13 -38.03 37.35
N ALA A 348 13.37 -36.77 37.73
CA ALA A 348 12.36 -35.71 37.69
C ALA A 348 11.82 -35.47 36.27
N LEU A 349 12.70 -35.49 35.26
CA LEU A 349 12.31 -35.34 33.85
C LEU A 349 11.46 -36.52 33.36
N HIS A 350 11.76 -37.75 33.81
CA HIS A 350 10.92 -38.91 33.53
C HIS A 350 9.53 -38.80 34.17
N GLU A 351 9.43 -38.29 35.39
CA GLU A 351 8.15 -38.05 36.05
C GLU A 351 7.32 -36.97 35.33
N ALA A 352 7.99 -35.90 34.89
CA ALA A 352 7.42 -34.85 34.05
C ALA A 352 6.84 -35.39 32.73
N LEU A 353 7.55 -36.31 32.07
CA LEU A 353 7.08 -37.01 30.87
C LEU A 353 5.78 -37.76 31.15
N ILE A 354 5.70 -38.49 32.27
CA ILE A 354 4.49 -39.22 32.69
C ILE A 354 3.32 -38.25 32.88
N ARG A 355 3.51 -37.17 33.64
CA ARG A 355 2.46 -36.16 33.87
C ARG A 355 1.97 -35.54 32.56
N THR A 356 2.89 -35.25 31.63
CA THR A 356 2.58 -34.65 30.33
C THR A 356 1.77 -35.61 29.46
N ALA A 357 2.16 -36.89 29.39
CA ALA A 357 1.40 -37.90 28.66
C ALA A 357 -0.04 -38.04 29.20
N VAL A 358 -0.20 -38.03 30.53
CA VAL A 358 -1.52 -38.06 31.18
C VAL A 358 -2.37 -36.84 30.82
N ARG A 359 -1.78 -35.63 30.82
CA ARG A 359 -2.45 -34.38 30.42
C ARG A 359 -2.90 -34.41 28.95
N ILE A 360 -2.07 -34.95 28.04
CA ILE A 360 -2.42 -35.11 26.62
C ILE A 360 -3.63 -36.03 26.46
N CYS A 361 -3.61 -37.21 27.10
CA CYS A 361 -4.74 -38.14 27.07
C CYS A 361 -6.02 -37.50 27.66
N ALA A 362 -5.89 -36.72 28.74
CA ALA A 362 -7.02 -36.00 29.33
C ALA A 362 -7.61 -34.93 28.38
N ALA A 363 -6.77 -34.13 27.73
CA ALA A 363 -7.21 -33.12 26.76
C ALA A 363 -7.94 -33.74 25.55
N LEU A 364 -7.51 -34.93 25.11
CA LEU A 364 -8.20 -35.67 24.06
C LEU A 364 -9.56 -36.22 24.50
N ARG A 365 -9.68 -36.67 25.76
CA ARG A 365 -10.97 -37.08 26.32
C ARG A 365 -11.98 -35.94 26.38
N GLU A 366 -11.55 -34.73 26.72
CA GLU A 366 -12.41 -33.54 26.67
C GLU A 366 -12.94 -33.25 25.25
N GLN A 367 -12.19 -33.64 24.22
CA GLN A 367 -12.59 -33.53 22.82
C GLN A 367 -13.43 -34.74 22.34
N GLY A 368 -13.80 -35.67 23.21
CA GLY A 368 -14.61 -36.85 22.89
C GLY A 368 -13.83 -38.08 22.41
N HIS A 369 -12.50 -38.09 22.50
CA HIS A 369 -11.68 -39.24 22.12
C HIS A 369 -11.36 -40.16 23.32
N PRO A 370 -11.55 -41.48 23.23
CA PRO A 370 -11.54 -42.39 24.39
C PRO A 370 -10.13 -42.82 24.85
N TYR A 371 -9.14 -41.93 24.86
CA TYR A 371 -7.76 -42.27 25.26
C TYR A 371 -7.59 -42.33 26.78
N GLY A 372 -6.90 -43.36 27.27
CA GLY A 372 -6.83 -43.73 28.69
C GLY A 372 -5.41 -43.84 29.25
N PRO A 373 -5.29 -44.29 30.51
CA PRO A 373 -3.98 -44.52 31.15
C PRO A 373 -3.10 -45.56 30.44
N ALA A 374 -3.71 -46.52 29.73
CA ALA A 374 -2.98 -47.51 28.94
C ALA A 374 -2.19 -46.83 27.79
N ASP A 375 -2.83 -45.91 27.07
CA ASP A 375 -2.19 -45.13 26.01
C ASP A 375 -1.10 -44.22 26.59
N GLY A 376 -1.37 -43.56 27.73
CA GLY A 376 -0.38 -42.77 28.44
C GLY A 376 0.87 -43.57 28.84
N ARG A 377 0.69 -44.79 29.35
CA ARG A 377 1.80 -45.70 29.68
C ARG A 377 2.60 -46.10 28.44
N GLU A 378 1.92 -46.34 27.32
CA GLU A 378 2.56 -46.71 26.07
C GLU A 378 3.36 -45.55 25.48
N ILE A 379 2.86 -44.31 25.55
CA ILE A 379 3.61 -43.10 25.17
C ILE A 379 4.93 -43.01 25.96
N VAL A 380 4.85 -43.16 27.29
CA VAL A 380 6.04 -43.09 28.17
C VAL A 380 7.03 -44.21 27.85
N ARG A 381 6.54 -45.43 27.60
CA ARG A 381 7.38 -46.56 27.22
C ARG A 381 8.12 -46.29 25.91
N VAL A 382 7.39 -45.88 24.85
CA VAL A 382 7.95 -45.60 23.52
C VAL A 382 8.96 -44.45 23.58
N ALA A 383 8.64 -43.36 24.27
CA ALA A 383 9.59 -42.25 24.46
C ALA A 383 10.87 -42.72 25.18
N GLY A 384 10.74 -43.58 26.20
CA GLY A 384 11.86 -44.23 26.87
C GLY A 384 12.71 -45.12 25.97
N ASP A 385 12.08 -45.92 25.12
CA ASP A 385 12.78 -46.77 24.14
C ASP A 385 13.51 -45.93 23.09
N LEU A 386 12.88 -44.86 22.59
CA LEU A 386 13.51 -43.93 21.64
C LEU A 386 14.74 -43.24 22.25
N ALA A 387 14.66 -42.81 23.51
CA ALA A 387 15.80 -42.22 24.21
C ALA A 387 16.97 -43.22 24.31
N ARG A 388 16.71 -44.47 24.67
CA ARG A 388 17.73 -45.54 24.73
C ARG A 388 18.35 -45.84 23.37
N LEU A 389 17.53 -45.92 22.31
CA LEU A 389 18.02 -46.14 20.94
C LEU A 389 18.92 -45.00 20.44
N ARG A 390 18.72 -43.80 21.00
CA ARG A 390 19.42 -42.57 20.65
C ARG A 390 20.56 -42.22 21.60
N ASP A 391 20.88 -43.11 22.54
CA ASP A 391 21.90 -42.92 23.59
C ASP A 391 21.71 -41.62 24.38
N LEU A 392 20.45 -41.26 24.66
CA LEU A 392 20.11 -40.11 25.48
C LEU A 392 19.95 -40.48 26.96
N PRO A 393 20.35 -39.59 27.89
CA PRO A 393 20.22 -39.85 29.32
C PRO A 393 18.76 -39.91 29.80
N ALA A 394 17.85 -39.19 29.12
CA ALA A 394 16.42 -39.19 29.40
C ALA A 394 15.62 -38.82 28.13
N PRO A 395 14.30 -39.14 28.06
CA PRO A 395 13.46 -38.76 26.93
C PRO A 395 13.22 -37.25 26.90
N GLY A 396 13.54 -36.61 25.78
CA GLY A 396 13.30 -35.20 25.55
C GLY A 396 11.98 -34.93 24.81
N ARG A 397 11.82 -33.67 24.37
CA ARG A 397 10.65 -33.20 23.62
C ARG A 397 10.41 -34.02 22.35
N GLY A 398 11.49 -34.31 21.60
CA GLY A 398 11.42 -35.04 20.33
C GLY A 398 10.92 -36.47 20.53
N GLU A 399 11.41 -37.17 21.55
CA GLU A 399 10.97 -38.52 21.91
C GLU A 399 9.50 -38.55 22.35
N LEU A 400 9.04 -37.54 23.10
CA LEU A 400 7.64 -37.41 23.49
C LEU A 400 6.72 -37.22 22.27
N LEU A 401 7.05 -36.27 21.38
CA LEU A 401 6.21 -35.96 20.22
C LEU A 401 6.07 -37.17 19.29
N GLU A 402 7.17 -37.87 19.05
CA GLU A 402 7.16 -39.08 18.24
C GLU A 402 6.36 -40.20 18.90
N ALA A 403 6.54 -40.42 20.21
CA ALA A 403 5.74 -41.39 20.95
C ALA A 403 4.24 -41.07 20.89
N VAL A 404 3.85 -39.80 21.05
CA VAL A 404 2.44 -39.37 20.94
C VAL A 404 1.91 -39.59 19.53
N GLN A 405 2.67 -39.23 18.50
CA GLN A 405 2.28 -39.43 17.10
C GLN A 405 2.16 -40.91 16.75
N THR A 406 3.08 -41.76 17.22
CA THR A 406 3.05 -43.21 17.00
C THR A 406 1.88 -43.86 17.72
N VAL A 407 1.67 -43.56 19.01
CA VAL A 407 0.67 -44.23 19.84
C VAL A 407 -0.74 -43.70 19.58
N LEU A 408 -0.92 -42.38 19.51
CA LEU A 408 -2.24 -41.75 19.37
C LEU A 408 -2.57 -41.43 17.91
N GLY A 409 -1.63 -40.81 17.19
CA GLY A 409 -1.81 -40.31 15.83
C GLY A 409 -1.88 -41.43 14.77
N ARG A 410 -1.15 -42.53 14.97
CA ARG A 410 -1.16 -43.74 14.11
C ARG A 410 -0.97 -43.46 12.60
N GLY A 411 -0.31 -42.35 12.26
CA GLY A 411 -0.09 -41.91 10.88
C GLY A 411 -1.28 -41.22 10.20
N GLU A 412 -2.38 -40.95 10.92
CA GLU A 412 -3.53 -40.20 10.39
C GLU A 412 -3.27 -38.69 10.47
N THR A 413 -3.17 -38.00 9.33
CA THR A 413 -2.98 -36.54 9.29
C THR A 413 -4.28 -35.76 9.49
N TYR A 414 -5.41 -36.35 9.09
CA TYR A 414 -6.75 -35.74 9.19
C TYR A 414 -7.59 -36.46 10.26
N GLY A 415 -8.60 -35.79 10.81
CA GLY A 415 -9.44 -36.35 11.88
C GLY A 415 -8.66 -36.45 13.20
N THR A 416 -8.34 -37.67 13.63
CA THR A 416 -7.64 -37.96 14.90
C THR A 416 -6.33 -37.19 15.03
N GLY A 417 -5.54 -37.10 13.96
CA GLY A 417 -4.29 -36.34 13.96
C GLY A 417 -4.47 -34.86 14.30
N ARG A 418 -5.56 -34.24 13.85
CA ARG A 418 -5.88 -32.84 14.18
C ARG A 418 -6.25 -32.68 15.65
N ALA A 419 -7.01 -33.61 16.21
CA ALA A 419 -7.35 -33.62 17.64
C ALA A 419 -6.09 -33.79 18.51
N VAL A 420 -5.19 -34.70 18.12
CA VAL A 420 -3.87 -34.89 18.76
C VAL A 420 -3.03 -33.61 18.67
N ALA A 421 -2.99 -32.96 17.52
CA ALA A 421 -2.28 -31.69 17.35
C ALA A 421 -2.85 -30.58 18.25
N LEU A 422 -4.17 -30.44 18.35
CA LEU A 422 -4.82 -29.47 19.24
C LEU A 422 -4.57 -29.78 20.72
N ALA A 423 -4.58 -31.06 21.11
CA ALA A 423 -4.25 -31.49 22.46
C ALA A 423 -2.77 -31.23 22.81
N LEU A 424 -1.86 -31.50 21.88
CA LEU A 424 -0.44 -31.17 22.00
C LEU A 424 -0.24 -29.66 22.14
N GLU A 425 -0.88 -28.84 21.30
CA GLU A 425 -0.81 -27.38 21.41
C GLU A 425 -1.29 -26.91 22.79
N ARG A 426 -2.46 -27.35 23.25
CA ARG A 426 -3.00 -26.95 24.56
C ARG A 426 -2.10 -27.35 25.73
N VAL A 427 -1.52 -28.56 25.70
CA VAL A 427 -0.73 -29.10 26.82
C VAL A 427 0.71 -28.63 26.80
N LEU A 428 1.35 -28.59 25.63
CA LEU A 428 2.77 -28.29 25.48
C LEU A 428 3.06 -26.79 25.33
N VAL A 429 2.13 -26.00 24.80
CA VAL A 429 2.25 -24.54 24.81
C VAL A 429 1.75 -23.99 26.14
N GLY A 430 0.61 -24.48 26.64
CA GLY A 430 -0.01 -23.96 27.85
C GLY A 430 -0.60 -22.55 27.69
N ALA A 431 -1.15 -22.02 28.77
CA ALA A 431 -1.82 -20.71 28.81
C ALA A 431 -1.27 -19.77 29.89
N ARG A 432 -0.04 -20.02 30.37
CA ARG A 432 0.58 -19.20 31.41
C ARG A 432 0.77 -17.76 30.92
N THR A 433 0.48 -16.82 31.81
CA THR A 433 0.58 -15.38 31.59
C THR A 433 1.38 -14.79 32.74
N GLY A 434 2.43 -14.03 32.44
CA GLY A 434 3.25 -13.40 33.46
C GLY A 434 2.74 -12.04 33.86
N ARG A 435 3.30 -11.51 34.94
CA ARG A 435 2.89 -10.25 35.58
C ARG A 435 4.13 -9.49 36.08
N PRO A 436 4.34 -8.25 35.63
CA PRO A 436 5.34 -7.37 36.23
C PRO A 436 5.04 -7.14 37.72
N ALA A 437 6.08 -6.88 38.53
CA ALA A 437 5.91 -6.53 39.94
C ALA A 437 4.89 -5.37 40.10
N PRO A 438 4.01 -5.39 41.13
CA PRO A 438 2.99 -4.37 41.34
C PRO A 438 3.52 -2.93 41.40
N ALA A 439 4.73 -2.75 41.92
CA ALA A 439 5.41 -1.46 42.04
C ALA A 439 6.19 -1.03 40.78
N ALA A 440 6.25 -1.89 39.75
CA ALA A 440 6.97 -1.57 38.52
C ALA A 440 6.39 -0.30 37.84
N PRO A 441 7.23 0.57 37.25
CA PRO A 441 6.77 1.77 36.59
C PRO A 441 5.79 1.43 35.46
N ARG A 442 4.59 2.01 35.52
CA ARG A 442 3.56 1.89 34.49
C ARG A 442 3.10 3.27 34.07
N SER A 443 2.80 3.44 32.79
CA SER A 443 2.07 4.60 32.29
C SER A 443 0.71 4.70 32.97
N GLY A 444 0.28 5.91 33.35
CA GLY A 444 -1.06 6.13 33.90
C GLY A 444 -2.19 5.73 32.95
N LEU A 445 -1.93 5.74 31.63
CA LEU A 445 -2.90 5.35 30.60
C LEU A 445 -3.24 3.86 30.64
N GLY A 446 -2.28 2.99 30.98
CA GLY A 446 -2.48 1.54 31.02
C GLY A 446 -3.60 1.13 31.99
N PRO A 447 -3.48 1.44 33.29
CA PRO A 447 -4.52 1.17 34.28
C PRO A 447 -5.87 1.82 33.95
N ALA A 448 -5.87 3.03 33.36
CA ALA A 448 -7.11 3.69 32.95
C ALA A 448 -7.85 2.92 31.85
N VAL A 449 -7.12 2.44 30.83
CA VAL A 449 -7.70 1.62 29.75
C VAL A 449 -8.18 0.27 30.27
N GLU A 450 -7.40 -0.39 31.15
CA GLU A 450 -7.79 -1.67 31.77
C GLU A 450 -9.08 -1.54 32.58
N ALA A 451 -9.24 -0.45 33.33
CA ALA A 451 -10.47 -0.17 34.07
C ALA A 451 -11.66 0.08 33.14
N GLU A 452 -11.46 0.83 32.03
CA GLU A 452 -12.51 1.09 31.05
C GLU A 452 -12.92 -0.16 30.26
N THR A 453 -11.98 -1.00 29.81
CA THR A 453 -12.30 -2.25 29.09
C THR A 453 -13.07 -3.22 29.98
N ALA A 454 -12.66 -3.35 31.25
CA ALA A 454 -13.38 -4.16 32.24
C ALA A 454 -14.81 -3.62 32.47
N ALA A 455 -14.98 -2.31 32.64
CA ALA A 455 -16.30 -1.69 32.82
C ALA A 455 -17.22 -1.84 31.58
N LEU A 456 -16.65 -1.97 30.38
CA LEU A 456 -17.37 -2.11 29.12
C LEU A 456 -17.52 -3.57 28.64
N ALA A 457 -17.03 -4.54 29.44
CA ALA A 457 -17.00 -5.97 29.12
C ALA A 457 -16.32 -6.27 27.76
N LEU A 458 -15.24 -5.54 27.47
CA LEU A 458 -14.35 -5.74 26.33
C LEU A 458 -13.11 -6.56 26.75
N PRO A 459 -12.41 -7.24 25.82
CA PRO A 459 -11.23 -8.02 26.16
C PRO A 459 -10.15 -7.21 26.88
N GLY A 460 -9.63 -7.75 27.98
CA GLY A 460 -8.61 -7.14 28.83
C GLY A 460 -7.28 -7.91 28.85
N PRO A 461 -6.34 -7.54 29.74
CA PRO A 461 -5.05 -8.22 29.87
C PRO A 461 -5.15 -9.73 30.13
N GLU A 462 -6.20 -10.19 30.80
CA GLU A 462 -6.42 -11.61 31.11
C GLU A 462 -6.75 -12.43 29.85
N ASP A 463 -7.32 -11.79 28.83
CA ASP A 463 -7.72 -12.40 27.56
C ASP A 463 -6.57 -12.36 26.52
N ALA A 464 -5.38 -11.90 26.89
CA ALA A 464 -4.23 -11.74 25.96
C ALA A 464 -3.75 -13.05 25.32
N HIS A 465 -4.18 -14.20 25.85
CA HIS A 465 -3.88 -15.53 25.32
C HIS A 465 -4.85 -15.97 24.21
N GLU A 466 -5.97 -15.26 24.01
CA GLU A 466 -6.97 -15.58 22.98
C GLU A 466 -6.46 -15.23 21.58
N LYS A 467 -6.38 -16.24 20.70
CA LYS A 467 -5.94 -16.04 19.31
C LYS A 467 -7.02 -15.44 18.40
N THR A 468 -8.29 -15.64 18.74
CA THR A 468 -9.42 -15.24 17.88
C THR A 468 -9.90 -13.85 18.29
N PRO A 469 -9.93 -12.87 17.38
CA PRO A 469 -10.49 -11.56 17.68
C PRO A 469 -11.99 -11.68 17.94
N ARG A 470 -12.50 -10.86 18.86
CA ARG A 470 -13.93 -10.80 19.16
C ARG A 470 -14.59 -9.83 18.18
N ASP A 471 -15.53 -10.35 17.39
CA ASP A 471 -16.39 -9.56 16.53
C ASP A 471 -17.46 -8.83 17.36
N LEU A 472 -17.54 -7.51 17.23
CA LEU A 472 -18.54 -6.66 17.86
C LEU A 472 -19.33 -5.93 16.77
N ARG A 473 -20.65 -5.92 16.91
CA ARG A 473 -21.54 -5.05 16.14
C ARG A 473 -22.14 -4.05 17.12
N LEU A 474 -21.87 -2.77 16.91
CA LEU A 474 -22.29 -1.70 17.80
C LEU A 474 -23.41 -0.88 17.13
N ASP A 475 -24.38 -0.43 17.92
CA ASP A 475 -25.40 0.54 17.53
C ASP A 475 -25.31 1.75 18.48
N PRO A 476 -24.35 2.66 18.25
CA PRO A 476 -24.06 3.76 19.17
C PRO A 476 -25.21 4.75 19.34
N ALA A 477 -26.08 4.87 18.32
CA ALA A 477 -27.23 5.77 18.35
C ALA A 477 -28.37 5.27 19.25
N ARG A 478 -28.49 3.95 19.45
CA ARG A 478 -29.56 3.35 20.25
C ARG A 478 -29.13 2.87 21.63
N SER A 479 -27.85 2.59 21.83
CA SER A 479 -27.32 1.97 23.04
C SER A 479 -26.23 2.82 23.68
N ALA A 480 -26.50 3.38 24.86
CA ALA A 480 -25.52 4.18 25.61
C ALA A 480 -24.25 3.40 25.97
N LEU A 481 -24.37 2.07 26.12
CA LEU A 481 -23.23 1.18 26.36
C LEU A 481 -22.41 0.99 25.09
N ASP A 482 -23.04 0.80 23.93
CA ASP A 482 -22.33 0.69 22.65
C ASP A 482 -21.73 2.03 22.22
N ARG A 483 -22.36 3.15 22.58
CA ARG A 483 -21.76 4.50 22.47
C ARG A 483 -20.45 4.61 23.24
N ARG A 484 -20.43 4.16 24.51
CA ARG A 484 -19.21 4.19 25.33
C ARG A 484 -18.12 3.25 24.77
N ARG A 485 -18.51 2.10 24.21
CA ARG A 485 -17.58 1.20 23.50
C ARG A 485 -16.99 1.88 22.28
N GLU A 486 -17.82 2.39 21.37
CA GLU A 486 -17.39 3.10 20.15
C GLU A 486 -16.39 4.22 20.49
N LEU A 487 -16.68 5.05 21.50
CA LEU A 487 -15.78 6.12 21.95
C LEU A 487 -14.41 5.62 22.41
N LEU A 488 -14.37 4.54 23.22
CA LEU A 488 -13.10 3.97 23.65
C LEU A 488 -12.32 3.41 22.44
N LEU A 489 -12.98 2.68 21.54
CA LEU A 489 -12.33 2.11 20.36
C LEU A 489 -11.74 3.20 19.46
N ARG A 490 -12.49 4.27 19.16
CA ARG A 490 -12.02 5.43 18.39
C ARG A 490 -10.80 6.10 19.02
N ARG A 491 -10.82 6.33 20.35
CA ARG A 491 -9.71 6.94 21.08
C ARG A 491 -8.44 6.09 21.02
N LEU A 492 -8.57 4.78 21.19
CA LEU A 492 -7.45 3.85 21.09
C LEU A 492 -6.89 3.81 19.66
N THR A 493 -7.75 3.81 18.64
CA THR A 493 -7.35 3.87 17.23
C THR A 493 -6.60 5.17 16.91
N VAL A 494 -7.09 6.33 17.33
CA VAL A 494 -6.40 7.62 17.15
C VAL A 494 -5.04 7.66 17.85
N CYS A 495 -4.92 7.01 19.01
CA CYS A 495 -3.64 6.87 19.71
C CYS A 495 -2.66 5.87 19.04
N GLY A 496 -3.05 5.22 17.94
CA GLY A 496 -2.25 4.18 17.28
C GLY A 496 -2.10 2.90 18.12
N ILE A 497 -3.05 2.63 19.02
CA ILE A 497 -3.02 1.45 19.90
C ILE A 497 -3.71 0.28 19.17
N PRO A 498 -2.99 -0.83 18.88
CA PRO A 498 -3.53 -1.97 18.14
C PRO A 498 -4.41 -2.84 19.04
N TYR A 499 -5.60 -2.33 19.36
CA TYR A 499 -6.63 -3.02 20.14
C TYR A 499 -7.86 -3.35 19.31
N ALA A 500 -8.24 -2.45 18.40
CA ALA A 500 -9.49 -2.48 17.66
C ALA A 500 -9.25 -2.18 16.18
N GLN A 501 -9.92 -2.93 15.32
CA GLN A 501 -9.94 -2.71 13.88
C GLN A 501 -11.38 -2.61 13.39
N GLU A 502 -11.71 -1.49 12.76
CA GLU A 502 -13.02 -1.28 12.13
C GLU A 502 -13.15 -2.15 10.86
N GLN A 503 -14.31 -2.77 10.67
CA GLN A 503 -14.63 -3.60 9.52
C GLN A 503 -15.63 -2.84 8.64
N GLN A 504 -15.36 -2.75 7.34
CA GLN A 504 -16.24 -2.08 6.38
C GLN A 504 -17.60 -2.78 6.32
N VAL A 505 -18.68 -2.02 6.52
CA VAL A 505 -20.07 -2.49 6.40
C VAL A 505 -20.69 -1.82 5.18
N THR A 506 -20.82 -2.54 4.08
CA THR A 506 -21.60 -2.07 2.92
C THR A 506 -23.09 -2.23 3.22
N GLY A 507 -23.79 -1.11 3.40
CA GLY A 507 -25.24 -1.12 3.51
C GLY A 507 -25.90 -1.52 2.18
N ALA A 508 -27.11 -2.07 2.25
CA ALA A 508 -27.94 -2.27 1.06
C ALA A 508 -28.16 -0.90 0.38
N ALA A 509 -27.95 -0.84 -0.93
CA ALA A 509 -28.06 0.38 -1.74
C ALA A 509 -27.01 1.48 -1.49
N GLY A 510 -25.85 1.17 -0.89
CA GLY A 510 -24.74 2.14 -0.78
C GLY A 510 -24.95 3.25 0.25
N THR A 511 -25.88 3.05 1.19
CA THR A 511 -26.02 3.91 2.37
C THR A 511 -25.09 3.43 3.48
N GLU A 512 -24.41 4.34 4.16
CA GLU A 512 -23.60 4.01 5.35
C GLU A 512 -24.49 3.34 6.40
N GLY A 513 -24.04 2.22 6.95
CA GLY A 513 -24.77 1.53 8.00
C GLY A 513 -24.75 2.34 9.30
N LEU A 514 -25.91 2.58 9.92
CA LEU A 514 -26.02 3.17 11.26
C LEU A 514 -25.38 2.31 12.38
N THR A 515 -24.89 1.11 12.04
CA THR A 515 -24.19 0.20 12.94
C THR A 515 -22.75 0.00 12.49
N THR A 516 -21.80 0.11 13.40
CA THR A 516 -20.38 -0.15 13.14
C THR A 516 -20.03 -1.61 13.49
N ARG A 517 -19.04 -2.18 12.81
CA ARG A 517 -18.51 -3.51 13.11
C ARG A 517 -17.03 -3.39 13.46
N TRP A 518 -16.64 -3.99 14.56
CA TRP A 518 -15.28 -3.95 15.09
C TRP A 518 -14.76 -5.35 15.37
N GLN A 519 -13.46 -5.53 15.15
CA GLN A 519 -12.69 -6.66 15.67
C GLN A 519 -11.81 -6.17 16.79
N VAL A 520 -12.00 -6.72 17.99
CA VAL A 520 -11.23 -6.30 19.18
C VAL A 520 -10.43 -7.47 19.75
N ARG A 521 -9.20 -7.19 20.18
CA ARG A 521 -8.34 -8.14 20.89
C ARG A 521 -7.33 -7.41 21.75
N TRP A 522 -7.03 -7.95 22.93
CA TRP A 522 -5.92 -7.47 23.75
C TRP A 522 -4.64 -8.20 23.37
N THR A 523 -3.56 -7.46 23.10
CA THR A 523 -2.25 -8.04 22.74
C THR A 523 -1.12 -7.37 23.52
N PRO A 524 0.09 -7.95 23.57
CA PRO A 524 1.27 -7.25 24.12
C PRO A 524 1.56 -5.93 23.41
N ALA A 525 1.26 -5.84 22.11
CA ALA A 525 1.36 -4.59 21.36
C ALA A 525 0.38 -3.53 21.88
N THR A 526 -0.81 -3.93 22.30
CA THR A 526 -1.73 -3.04 23.03
C THR A 526 -1.05 -2.49 24.29
N ALA A 527 -0.50 -3.36 25.14
CA ALA A 527 0.15 -2.96 26.40
C ALA A 527 1.39 -2.06 26.18
N ALA A 528 2.22 -2.36 25.17
CA ALA A 528 3.39 -1.55 24.83
C ALA A 528 2.98 -0.15 24.31
N MET A 529 2.02 -0.11 23.38
CA MET A 529 1.56 1.15 22.81
C MET A 529 0.81 2.03 23.81
N LEU A 530 0.16 1.44 24.83
CA LEU A 530 -0.40 2.19 25.96
C LEU A 530 0.67 2.92 26.79
N THR A 531 1.87 2.35 26.91
CA THR A 531 2.98 3.03 27.60
C THR A 531 3.53 4.17 26.76
N ALA A 532 3.74 3.94 25.47
CA ALA A 532 4.20 4.97 24.54
C ALA A 532 3.20 6.15 24.41
N ALA A 533 1.90 5.84 24.30
CA ALA A 533 0.85 6.86 24.24
C ALA A 533 0.66 7.61 25.59
N GLY A 534 1.12 7.04 26.70
CA GLY A 534 1.02 7.63 28.04
C GLY A 534 1.69 9.00 28.20
N ALA A 535 2.71 9.30 27.38
CA ALA A 535 3.36 10.61 27.35
C ALA A 535 2.39 11.75 26.96
N ARG A 536 1.30 11.40 26.25
CA ARG A 536 0.30 12.36 25.74
C ARG A 536 -0.94 12.46 26.63
N GLY A 537 -1.08 11.61 27.65
CA GLY A 537 -2.18 11.65 28.60
C GLY A 537 -2.26 10.38 29.47
N VAL A 538 -2.87 10.51 30.65
CA VAL A 538 -3.02 9.40 31.62
C VAL A 538 -4.40 8.73 31.57
N THR A 539 -5.30 9.21 30.71
CA THR A 539 -6.62 8.62 30.44
C THR A 539 -6.84 8.53 28.93
N PRO A 540 -7.72 7.65 28.42
CA PRO A 540 -7.98 7.53 26.98
C PRO A 540 -8.41 8.85 26.33
N VAL A 541 -9.20 9.66 27.05
CA VAL A 541 -9.62 11.00 26.61
C VAL A 541 -8.42 11.92 26.45
N GLN A 542 -7.58 12.03 27.49
CA GLN A 542 -6.42 12.91 27.46
C GLN A 542 -5.38 12.47 26.44
N ALA A 543 -5.13 11.16 26.32
CA ALA A 543 -4.18 10.63 25.35
C ALA A 543 -4.63 10.93 23.91
N ALA A 544 -5.91 10.71 23.58
CA ALA A 544 -6.46 11.03 22.28
C ALA A 544 -6.42 12.54 22.01
N GLU A 545 -6.80 13.38 22.98
CA GLU A 545 -6.70 14.84 22.86
C GLU A 545 -5.24 15.29 22.65
N GLY A 546 -4.30 14.74 23.42
CA GLY A 546 -2.87 15.05 23.32
C GLY A 546 -2.29 14.67 21.96
N VAL A 547 -2.64 13.50 21.42
CA VAL A 547 -2.25 13.08 20.05
C VAL A 547 -2.79 14.05 19.01
N LEU A 548 -4.09 14.37 19.06
CA LEU A 548 -4.71 15.24 18.07
C LEU A 548 -4.21 16.69 18.17
N ARG A 549 -3.94 17.20 19.39
CA ARG A 549 -3.33 18.52 19.59
C ARG A 549 -1.87 18.57 19.16
N GLN A 550 -1.08 17.53 19.42
CA GLN A 550 0.29 17.44 18.92
C GLN A 550 0.31 17.44 17.40
N ARG A 551 -0.56 16.65 16.77
CA ARG A 551 -0.70 16.63 15.31
C ARG A 551 -1.16 17.99 14.78
N HIS A 552 -2.11 18.64 15.46
CA HIS A 552 -2.52 20.00 15.13
C HIS A 552 -1.37 20.99 15.16
N ALA A 553 -0.55 20.96 16.22
CA ALA A 553 0.59 21.84 16.37
C ALA A 553 1.61 21.63 15.24
N ALA A 554 1.90 20.36 14.89
CA ALA A 554 2.76 20.04 13.77
C ALA A 554 2.18 20.52 12.42
N GLU A 555 0.87 20.38 12.21
CA GLU A 555 0.17 20.93 11.03
C GLU A 555 0.28 22.47 10.98
N CYS A 556 0.18 23.15 12.13
CA CYS A 556 0.34 24.60 12.21
C CYS A 556 1.81 25.07 12.03
N GLU A 557 2.78 24.28 12.49
CA GLU A 557 4.21 24.54 12.31
C GLU A 557 4.67 24.28 10.87
N ALA A 558 4.05 23.31 10.18
CA ALA A 558 4.20 23.06 8.74
C ALA A 558 3.38 24.06 7.89
N ASP A 559 3.39 25.31 8.34
CA ASP A 559 2.80 26.51 7.74
C ASP A 559 1.30 26.47 7.39
N GLY A 560 0.56 25.66 8.15
CA GLY A 560 -0.90 25.71 8.27
C GLY A 560 -1.58 24.43 7.78
N PRO A 561 -2.73 24.04 8.36
CA PRO A 561 -3.37 22.79 8.00
C PRO A 561 -4.06 22.84 6.64
N THR A 562 -3.95 21.75 5.88
CA THR A 562 -4.64 21.56 4.60
C THR A 562 -6.13 21.26 4.79
N ALA A 563 -6.96 21.44 3.74
CA ALA A 563 -8.40 21.17 3.81
C ALA A 563 -8.69 19.71 4.26
N ALA A 564 -8.02 18.72 3.65
CA ALA A 564 -8.08 17.32 4.08
C ALA A 564 -7.68 17.10 5.55
N GLN A 565 -6.62 17.77 6.03
CA GLN A 565 -6.18 17.67 7.43
C GLN A 565 -7.22 18.24 8.40
N VAL A 566 -7.86 19.36 8.05
CA VAL A 566 -8.91 19.98 8.87
C VAL A 566 -10.17 19.10 8.92
N VAL A 567 -10.61 18.55 7.79
CA VAL A 567 -11.76 17.62 7.75
C VAL A 567 -11.47 16.39 8.61
N ARG A 568 -10.32 15.75 8.42
CA ARG A 568 -9.89 14.60 9.23
C ARG A 568 -9.80 14.95 10.72
N GLY A 569 -9.21 16.09 11.05
CA GLY A 569 -9.07 16.56 12.42
C GLY A 569 -10.41 16.78 13.11
N LEU A 570 -11.39 17.34 12.41
CA LEU A 570 -12.76 17.50 12.92
C LEU A 570 -13.46 16.15 13.10
N THR A 571 -13.38 15.26 12.09
CA THR A 571 -13.97 13.91 12.17
C THR A 571 -13.43 13.15 13.36
N GLU A 572 -12.11 13.05 13.51
CA GLU A 572 -11.49 12.29 14.61
C GLU A 572 -11.77 12.92 15.99
N ALA A 573 -11.79 14.25 16.09
CA ALA A 573 -12.15 14.93 17.35
C ALA A 573 -13.63 14.67 17.73
N ALA A 574 -14.53 14.68 16.75
CA ALA A 574 -15.94 14.40 16.95
C ALA A 574 -16.19 12.91 17.30
N GLU A 575 -15.55 11.97 16.60
CA GLU A 575 -15.65 10.53 16.85
C GLU A 575 -15.02 10.12 18.18
N CYS A 576 -13.96 10.81 18.64
CA CYS A 576 -13.36 10.58 19.97
C CYS A 576 -14.14 11.24 21.12
N GLY A 577 -15.18 12.03 20.82
CA GLY A 577 -15.95 12.78 21.81
C GLY A 577 -15.14 13.84 22.54
N LEU A 578 -14.42 14.67 21.78
CA LEU A 578 -13.61 15.79 22.26
C LEU A 578 -14.26 17.12 21.82
N PRO A 579 -15.32 17.58 22.51
CA PRO A 579 -16.16 18.69 22.02
C PRO A 579 -15.42 20.02 21.89
N ALA A 580 -14.49 20.33 22.79
CA ALA A 580 -13.69 21.57 22.71
C ALA A 580 -12.79 21.57 21.47
N LEU A 581 -12.07 20.48 21.22
CA LEU A 581 -11.22 20.34 20.04
C LEU A 581 -12.04 20.29 18.75
N ALA A 582 -13.20 19.61 18.77
CA ALA A 582 -14.12 19.62 17.63
C ALA A 582 -14.64 21.03 17.32
N ASP A 583 -14.97 21.85 18.33
CA ASP A 583 -15.41 23.23 18.14
C ASP A 583 -14.28 24.14 17.60
N GLU A 584 -13.03 23.92 18.05
CA GLU A 584 -11.82 24.57 17.50
C GLU A 584 -11.66 24.21 16.01
N ARG A 585 -11.70 22.91 15.67
CA ARG A 585 -11.57 22.43 14.29
C ARG A 585 -12.73 22.80 13.39
N LEU A 586 -13.95 22.91 13.92
CA LEU A 586 -15.11 23.40 13.19
C LEU A 586 -14.93 24.88 12.77
N THR A 587 -14.33 25.68 13.65
CA THR A 587 -14.02 27.09 13.34
C THR A 587 -12.95 27.18 12.26
N GLU A 588 -11.92 26.34 12.34
CA GLU A 588 -10.87 26.23 11.32
C GLU A 588 -11.42 25.74 9.97
N LEU A 589 -12.33 24.77 9.98
CA LEU A 589 -13.02 24.26 8.80
C LEU A 589 -13.73 25.39 8.05
N ALA A 590 -14.46 26.23 8.76
CA ALA A 590 -15.14 27.39 8.17
C ALA A 590 -14.18 28.45 7.61
N ALA A 591 -12.92 28.48 8.05
CA ALA A 591 -11.90 29.43 7.61
C ALA A 591 -11.06 28.91 6.43
N VAL A 592 -10.65 27.64 6.46
CA VAL A 592 -9.72 27.03 5.50
C VAL A 592 -10.44 26.53 4.26
N LEU A 593 -11.47 25.68 4.42
CA LEU A 593 -12.10 24.98 3.30
C LEU A 593 -12.67 25.92 2.22
N PRO A 594 -13.37 27.03 2.54
CA PRO A 594 -13.91 27.92 1.50
C PRO A 594 -12.85 28.58 0.60
N ALA A 595 -11.60 28.66 1.05
CA ALA A 595 -10.50 29.32 0.35
C ALA A 595 -9.58 28.35 -0.40
N SER A 596 -9.37 27.14 0.12
CA SER A 596 -8.40 26.17 -0.41
C SER A 596 -8.97 24.79 -0.78
N GLY A 597 -10.20 24.46 -0.38
CA GLY A 597 -10.77 23.14 -0.61
C GLY A 597 -11.19 22.88 -2.06
N THR A 598 -10.92 21.67 -2.53
CA THR A 598 -11.48 21.11 -3.76
C THR A 598 -12.97 20.81 -3.61
N LEU A 599 -13.70 20.58 -4.71
CA LEU A 599 -15.13 20.26 -4.63
C LEU A 599 -15.41 18.99 -3.79
N PRO A 600 -14.67 17.86 -3.95
CA PRO A 600 -14.85 16.70 -3.08
C PRO A 600 -14.59 16.99 -1.60
N GLU A 601 -13.56 17.78 -1.26
CA GLU A 601 -13.27 18.14 0.14
C GLU A 601 -14.35 19.06 0.73
N LEU A 602 -14.91 19.98 -0.06
CA LEU A 602 -16.02 20.83 0.34
C LEU A 602 -17.29 20.00 0.59
N LEU A 603 -17.58 19.02 -0.26
CA LEU A 603 -18.71 18.11 -0.09
C LEU A 603 -18.51 17.15 1.09
N GLY A 604 -17.30 16.62 1.28
CA GLY A 604 -16.95 15.82 2.45
C GLY A 604 -17.06 16.63 3.74
N GLY A 605 -16.68 17.90 3.72
CA GLY A 605 -16.93 18.85 4.80
C GLY A 605 -18.43 19.05 5.06
N LEU A 606 -19.24 19.25 4.02
CA LEU A 606 -20.70 19.39 4.14
C LEU A 606 -21.37 18.13 4.68
N ASP A 607 -20.96 16.95 4.24
CA ASP A 607 -21.45 15.67 4.75
C ASP A 607 -21.12 15.50 6.24
N LEU A 608 -19.90 15.86 6.64
CA LEU A 608 -19.51 15.86 8.04
C LEU A 608 -20.37 16.82 8.88
N LEU A 609 -20.68 18.01 8.36
CA LEU A 609 -21.58 18.96 9.03
C LEU A 609 -23.01 18.41 9.14
N ASP A 610 -23.54 17.80 8.07
CA ASP A 610 -24.86 17.13 8.06
C ASP A 610 -24.90 16.00 9.12
N ARG A 611 -23.83 15.21 9.26
CA ARG A 611 -23.70 14.15 10.28
C ARG A 611 -23.62 14.71 11.70
N ILE A 612 -22.96 15.85 11.90
CA ILE A 612 -22.91 16.55 13.19
C ILE A 612 -24.32 17.04 13.56
N ASP A 613 -25.02 17.71 12.64
CA ASP A 613 -26.36 18.26 12.88
C ASP A 613 -27.41 17.16 13.08
N ALA A 614 -27.28 16.02 12.38
CA ALA A 614 -28.13 14.86 12.56
C ALA A 614 -27.84 14.08 13.86
N GLY A 615 -26.77 14.42 14.59
CA GLY A 615 -26.36 13.70 15.81
C GLY A 615 -25.85 12.28 15.54
N HIS A 616 -25.43 11.97 14.30
CA HIS A 616 -24.90 10.66 13.93
C HIS A 616 -23.49 10.42 14.50
N LEU A 617 -22.79 11.48 14.90
CA LEU A 617 -21.49 11.40 15.58
C LEU A 617 -21.68 11.29 17.09
N SER A 618 -21.58 10.06 17.57
CA SER A 618 -21.74 9.64 18.95
C SER A 618 -21.03 10.53 19.99
N GLY A 619 -19.84 11.03 19.68
CA GLY A 619 -19.02 11.81 20.62
C GLY A 619 -19.45 13.26 20.84
N LEU A 620 -20.33 13.81 20.00
CA LEU A 620 -20.84 15.17 20.14
C LEU A 620 -22.28 15.21 20.69
N THR A 621 -22.91 14.06 20.91
CA THR A 621 -24.24 13.96 21.53
C THR A 621 -24.16 14.31 23.02
N ALA A 622 -24.99 15.25 23.48
CA ALA A 622 -25.07 15.60 24.89
C ALA A 622 -25.55 14.38 25.72
N PRO A 623 -25.07 14.20 26.96
CA PRO A 623 -25.64 13.19 27.85
C PRO A 623 -27.14 13.46 28.06
N ASP A 624 -27.94 12.40 28.24
CA ASP A 624 -29.41 12.41 28.35
C ASP A 624 -29.97 13.17 29.60
N ASP A 625 -29.20 14.10 30.16
CA ASP A 625 -29.60 14.91 31.30
C ASP A 625 -30.46 16.10 30.81
N HIS A 626 -31.76 15.86 30.70
CA HIS A 626 -32.78 16.82 30.24
C HIS A 626 -33.00 18.04 31.17
N SER A 627 -32.05 18.37 32.05
CA SER A 627 -32.27 19.31 33.16
C SER A 627 -31.73 20.74 32.94
N ALA A 628 -31.11 21.07 31.79
CA ALA A 628 -30.75 22.46 31.45
C ALA A 628 -30.74 22.74 29.94
N PRO A 629 -31.16 23.94 29.48
CA PRO A 629 -30.98 24.38 28.10
C PRO A 629 -29.48 24.58 27.83
N ASP A 630 -28.90 23.67 27.05
CA ASP A 630 -27.46 23.57 26.83
C ASP A 630 -26.99 24.64 25.82
N THR A 631 -26.57 25.81 26.32
CA THR A 631 -26.11 26.96 25.52
C THR A 631 -24.97 26.60 24.57
N THR A 632 -24.19 25.57 24.90
CA THR A 632 -23.06 25.05 24.11
C THR A 632 -23.54 24.33 22.85
N ALA A 633 -24.59 23.50 22.96
CA ALA A 633 -25.18 22.79 21.82
C ALA A 633 -25.80 23.78 20.81
N SER A 634 -26.46 24.83 21.31
CA SER A 634 -27.02 25.91 20.48
C SER A 634 -25.91 26.70 19.75
N ALA A 635 -24.79 26.98 20.41
CA ALA A 635 -23.64 27.64 19.78
C ALA A 635 -22.97 26.79 18.71
N ARG A 636 -22.88 25.45 18.90
CA ARG A 636 -22.36 24.53 17.89
C ARG A 636 -23.26 24.48 16.66
N ALA A 637 -24.56 24.29 16.84
CA ALA A 637 -25.52 24.32 15.74
C ALA A 637 -25.43 25.61 14.90
N ALA A 638 -25.25 26.77 15.55
CA ALA A 638 -25.03 28.03 14.85
C ALA A 638 -23.72 28.07 14.04
N ARG A 639 -22.63 27.49 14.56
CA ARG A 639 -21.35 27.35 13.83
C ARG A 639 -21.46 26.37 12.66
N THR A 640 -22.10 25.21 12.86
CA THR A 640 -22.33 24.20 11.81
C THR A 640 -23.13 24.81 10.67
N ALA A 641 -24.25 25.47 10.96
CA ALA A 641 -25.07 26.15 9.96
C ALA A 641 -24.29 27.23 9.18
N ARG A 642 -23.46 28.02 9.89
CA ARG A 642 -22.62 29.04 9.25
C ARG A 642 -21.55 28.43 8.35
N ALA A 643 -20.88 27.37 8.81
CA ALA A 643 -19.89 26.66 8.01
C ALA A 643 -20.55 26.05 6.76
N ALA A 644 -21.72 25.44 6.90
CA ALA A 644 -22.47 24.84 5.78
C ALA A 644 -22.84 25.87 4.72
N GLU A 645 -23.27 27.08 5.12
CA GLU A 645 -23.53 28.19 4.19
C GLU A 645 -22.28 28.60 3.40
N LEU A 646 -21.15 28.75 4.09
CA LEU A 646 -19.86 29.14 3.47
C LEU A 646 -19.33 28.08 2.52
N LEU A 647 -19.37 26.80 2.93
CA LEU A 647 -18.92 25.67 2.14
C LEU A 647 -19.82 25.46 0.91
N THR A 648 -21.14 25.58 1.06
CA THR A 648 -22.07 25.48 -0.08
C THR A 648 -21.80 26.59 -1.10
N SER A 649 -21.59 27.82 -0.64
CA SER A 649 -21.23 28.96 -1.51
C SER A 649 -19.90 28.73 -2.23
N ALA A 650 -18.91 28.15 -1.55
CA ALA A 650 -17.62 27.79 -2.14
C ALA A 650 -17.75 26.65 -3.17
N ALA A 651 -18.51 25.60 -2.85
CA ALA A 651 -18.75 24.46 -3.74
C ALA A 651 -19.40 24.90 -5.05
N VAL A 652 -20.41 25.79 -5.00
CA VAL A 652 -21.05 26.36 -6.20
C VAL A 652 -20.05 27.15 -7.06
N ARG A 653 -19.07 27.84 -6.47
CA ARG A 653 -18.02 28.54 -7.26
C ARG A 653 -17.05 27.58 -7.93
N GLN A 654 -16.80 26.41 -7.35
CA GLN A 654 -15.87 25.42 -7.90
C GLN A 654 -16.44 24.65 -9.10
N VAL A 655 -17.76 24.66 -9.32
CA VAL A 655 -18.43 23.95 -10.43
C VAL A 655 -17.87 24.36 -11.80
N ASP A 656 -17.59 25.65 -12.03
CA ASP A 656 -17.01 26.11 -13.30
C ASP A 656 -15.60 25.54 -13.55
N GLY A 657 -14.86 25.20 -12.49
CA GLY A 657 -13.54 24.55 -12.56
C GLY A 657 -13.57 23.12 -13.08
N LEU A 658 -14.74 22.47 -13.11
CA LEU A 658 -14.91 21.11 -13.61
C LEU A 658 -14.99 21.00 -15.13
N THR A 659 -15.01 22.13 -15.86
CA THR A 659 -15.14 22.15 -17.33
C THR A 659 -14.10 21.26 -18.02
N GLY A 660 -12.91 21.16 -17.42
CA GLY A 660 -11.81 20.32 -17.90
C GLY A 660 -11.76 18.90 -17.36
N SER A 661 -12.54 18.52 -16.35
CA SER A 661 -12.34 17.25 -15.62
C SER A 661 -12.81 16.02 -16.41
N GLU A 662 -12.06 14.92 -16.31
CA GLU A 662 -12.46 13.59 -16.81
C GLU A 662 -12.61 12.56 -15.67
N GLU A 663 -12.60 13.02 -14.41
CA GLU A 663 -12.69 12.16 -13.24
C GLU A 663 -14.14 11.80 -12.89
N THR A 664 -14.38 10.53 -12.56
CA THR A 664 -15.73 10.07 -12.16
C THR A 664 -16.16 10.60 -10.79
N GLU A 665 -15.22 10.95 -9.92
CA GLU A 665 -15.50 11.55 -8.61
C GLU A 665 -16.14 12.93 -8.74
N ASP A 666 -15.67 13.75 -9.68
CA ASP A 666 -16.24 15.06 -9.97
C ASP A 666 -17.66 14.96 -10.53
N ALA A 667 -17.96 13.94 -11.34
CA ALA A 667 -19.31 13.68 -11.80
C ALA A 667 -20.27 13.28 -10.66
N ARG A 668 -19.80 12.50 -9.67
CA ARG A 668 -20.59 12.21 -8.45
C ARG A 668 -20.79 13.46 -7.60
N ALA A 669 -19.75 14.28 -7.47
CA ALA A 669 -19.79 15.53 -6.73
C ALA A 669 -20.87 16.50 -7.28
N LEU A 670 -21.05 16.55 -8.60
CA LEU A 670 -22.13 17.34 -9.24
C LEU A 670 -23.53 16.89 -8.81
N LEU A 671 -23.77 15.59 -8.72
CA LEU A 671 -25.05 15.04 -8.25
C LEU A 671 -25.29 15.41 -6.78
N GLU A 672 -24.30 15.18 -5.92
CA GLU A 672 -24.38 15.46 -4.49
C GLU A 672 -24.61 16.95 -4.21
N LEU A 673 -23.91 17.83 -4.93
CA LEU A 673 -24.11 19.27 -4.84
C LEU A 673 -25.52 19.70 -5.29
N SER A 674 -26.05 19.09 -6.36
CA SER A 674 -27.40 19.42 -6.87
C SER A 674 -28.50 19.10 -5.85
N GLN A 675 -28.41 17.95 -5.16
CA GLN A 675 -29.35 17.55 -4.11
C GLN A 675 -29.30 18.49 -2.89
N ARG A 676 -28.15 19.13 -2.63
CA ARG A 676 -27.99 20.10 -1.53
C ARG A 676 -28.45 21.51 -1.92
N ALA A 677 -28.13 21.96 -3.13
CA ALA A 677 -28.36 23.34 -3.57
C ALA A 677 -29.84 23.69 -3.83
N ASP A 678 -30.69 22.69 -4.11
CA ASP A 678 -32.15 22.88 -4.26
C ASP A 678 -32.80 23.47 -3.00
N ARG A 679 -32.17 23.32 -1.81
CA ARG A 679 -32.66 23.89 -0.55
C ARG A 679 -32.44 25.40 -0.41
N LEU A 680 -31.55 26.00 -1.21
CA LEU A 680 -31.09 27.39 -1.03
C LEU A 680 -31.35 28.31 -2.24
N GLY A 681 -32.04 27.83 -3.28
CA GLY A 681 -32.45 28.62 -4.44
C GLY A 681 -31.29 28.95 -5.40
N GLY A 682 -31.08 28.11 -6.42
CA GLY A 682 -29.81 28.04 -7.13
C GLY A 682 -29.78 28.52 -8.60
N ILE A 683 -30.18 29.76 -8.92
CA ILE A 683 -30.05 30.30 -10.31
C ILE A 683 -28.62 30.15 -10.84
N ARG A 684 -27.61 30.38 -9.98
CA ARG A 684 -26.19 30.27 -10.36
C ARG A 684 -25.75 28.83 -10.64
N LEU A 685 -26.28 27.84 -9.90
CA LEU A 685 -25.95 26.44 -10.14
C LEU A 685 -26.59 25.97 -11.45
N THR A 686 -27.83 26.37 -11.72
CA THR A 686 -28.50 26.08 -12.99
C THR A 686 -27.70 26.62 -14.19
N ASP A 687 -27.21 27.86 -14.10
CA ASP A 687 -26.38 28.46 -15.15
C ASP A 687 -25.03 27.76 -15.31
N ALA A 688 -24.37 27.38 -14.20
CA ALA A 688 -23.10 26.65 -14.23
C ALA A 688 -23.26 25.25 -14.85
N LEU A 689 -24.32 24.51 -14.46
CA LEU A 689 -24.65 23.22 -15.06
C LEU A 689 -24.99 23.34 -16.55
N ALA A 690 -25.64 24.43 -16.98
CA ALA A 690 -25.91 24.66 -18.39
C ALA A 690 -24.63 24.90 -19.20
N ARG A 691 -23.66 25.65 -18.65
CA ARG A 691 -22.33 25.82 -19.27
C ARG A 691 -21.55 24.52 -19.31
N LEU A 692 -21.50 23.75 -18.21
CA LEU A 692 -20.83 22.45 -18.19
C LEU A 692 -21.45 21.47 -19.19
N ALA A 693 -22.78 21.46 -19.33
CA ALA A 693 -23.46 20.62 -20.32
C ALA A 693 -23.15 21.01 -21.78
N ALA A 694 -22.68 22.24 -22.03
CA ALA A 694 -22.32 22.74 -23.36
C ALA A 694 -20.82 22.63 -23.66
N ASP A 695 -19.98 23.05 -22.71
CA ASP A 695 -18.54 23.29 -22.90
C ASP A 695 -17.67 22.28 -22.14
N GLY A 696 -18.25 21.42 -21.30
CA GLY A 696 -17.54 20.42 -20.52
C GLY A 696 -16.98 19.26 -21.33
N THR A 697 -16.17 18.43 -20.66
CA THR A 697 -15.68 17.16 -21.21
C THR A 697 -16.82 16.22 -21.58
N PRO A 698 -16.63 15.22 -22.46
CA PRO A 698 -17.70 14.27 -22.79
C PRO A 698 -18.34 13.64 -21.53
N LEU A 699 -17.54 13.34 -20.51
CA LEU A 699 -18.01 12.81 -19.22
C LEU A 699 -18.78 13.85 -18.42
N ILE A 700 -18.19 15.02 -18.16
CA ILE A 700 -18.79 16.06 -17.30
C ILE A 700 -20.00 16.72 -17.96
N ALA A 701 -19.97 16.93 -19.29
CA ALA A 701 -21.12 17.48 -20.02
C ALA A 701 -22.33 16.52 -19.97
N ALA A 702 -22.08 15.22 -20.06
CA ALA A 702 -23.13 14.21 -19.94
C ALA A 702 -23.65 14.08 -18.50
N ALA A 703 -22.77 14.14 -17.50
CA ALA A 703 -23.12 14.17 -16.08
C ALA A 703 -23.97 15.42 -15.75
N ALA A 704 -23.53 16.62 -16.17
CA ALA A 704 -24.26 17.87 -15.98
C ALA A 704 -25.63 17.85 -16.69
N GLY A 705 -25.71 17.28 -17.90
CA GLY A 705 -26.98 17.05 -18.60
C GLY A 705 -27.93 16.14 -17.82
N ALA A 706 -27.42 15.03 -17.26
CA ALA A 706 -28.19 14.12 -16.42
C ALA A 706 -28.68 14.79 -15.12
N VAL A 707 -27.84 15.59 -14.45
CA VAL A 707 -28.22 16.40 -13.28
C VAL A 707 -29.33 17.40 -13.62
N ARG A 708 -29.27 18.04 -14.80
CA ARG A 708 -30.32 18.97 -15.26
C ARG A 708 -31.65 18.29 -15.52
N VAL A 709 -31.65 17.03 -15.97
CA VAL A 709 -32.88 16.22 -16.08
C VAL A 709 -33.43 15.86 -14.70
N LEU A 710 -32.55 15.43 -13.78
CA LEU A 710 -32.90 15.09 -12.39
C LEU A 710 -33.54 16.24 -11.61
N THR A 711 -33.03 17.45 -11.82
CA THR A 711 -33.50 18.68 -11.17
C THR A 711 -34.68 19.34 -11.91
N GLY A 712 -35.17 18.74 -13.00
CA GLY A 712 -36.32 19.24 -13.75
C GLY A 712 -36.03 20.46 -14.63
N HIS A 713 -34.76 20.80 -14.87
CA HIS A 713 -34.32 21.89 -15.74
C HIS A 713 -34.22 21.49 -17.23
N GLU A 714 -34.33 20.19 -17.54
CA GLU A 714 -34.36 19.67 -18.90
C GLU A 714 -35.33 18.47 -19.02
N GLU A 715 -36.04 18.36 -20.14
CA GLU A 715 -36.94 17.24 -20.40
C GLU A 715 -36.19 15.93 -20.69
N ALA A 716 -36.58 14.86 -20.00
CA ALA A 716 -35.98 13.53 -20.11
C ALA A 716 -35.96 12.98 -21.56
N ALA A 717 -37.02 13.22 -22.33
CA ALA A 717 -37.12 12.74 -23.72
C ALA A 717 -36.12 13.44 -24.66
N SER A 718 -35.89 14.74 -24.47
CA SER A 718 -34.93 15.52 -25.27
C SER A 718 -33.49 15.06 -24.96
N PHE A 719 -33.17 14.90 -23.68
CA PHE A 719 -31.87 14.37 -23.26
C PHE A 719 -31.64 12.94 -23.77
N GLY A 720 -32.64 12.05 -23.64
CA GLY A 720 -32.57 10.69 -24.17
C GLY A 720 -32.31 10.64 -25.68
N GLY A 721 -32.96 11.51 -26.46
CA GLY A 721 -32.68 11.65 -27.90
C GLY A 721 -31.23 12.08 -28.20
N ARG A 722 -30.66 12.96 -27.36
CA ARG A 722 -29.23 13.32 -27.45
C ARG A 722 -28.32 12.14 -27.11
N VAL A 723 -28.65 11.37 -26.07
CA VAL A 723 -27.91 10.15 -25.70
C VAL A 723 -27.90 9.13 -26.84
N ALA A 724 -29.05 8.91 -27.49
CA ALA A 724 -29.16 8.03 -28.66
C ALA A 724 -28.30 8.52 -29.84
N SER A 725 -28.26 9.84 -30.09
CA SER A 725 -27.43 10.42 -31.16
C SER A 725 -25.92 10.19 -30.97
N TRP A 726 -25.46 10.06 -29.71
CA TRP A 726 -24.06 9.75 -29.42
C TRP A 726 -23.69 8.34 -29.87
N VAL A 727 -24.63 7.39 -29.76
CA VAL A 727 -24.44 6.02 -30.26
C VAL A 727 -24.32 6.03 -31.78
N ASP A 728 -25.19 6.76 -32.48
CA ASP A 728 -25.13 6.85 -33.95
C ASP A 728 -23.82 7.47 -34.44
N GLY A 729 -23.36 8.54 -33.77
CA GLY A 729 -22.13 9.27 -34.10
C GLY A 729 -20.82 8.53 -33.81
N ALA A 730 -20.83 7.39 -33.11
CA ALA A 730 -19.64 6.62 -32.74
C ALA A 730 -19.11 5.73 -33.90
N VAL A 731 -18.58 6.36 -34.95
CA VAL A 731 -18.13 5.71 -36.19
C VAL A 731 -16.61 5.46 -36.25
N ASP A 732 -15.83 6.23 -35.50
CA ASP A 732 -14.37 6.18 -35.42
C ASP A 732 -13.88 6.01 -33.98
N SER A 733 -12.57 5.84 -33.79
CA SER A 733 -11.98 5.59 -32.47
C SER A 733 -12.24 6.73 -31.47
N THR A 734 -12.07 7.98 -31.90
CA THR A 734 -12.27 9.18 -31.07
C THR A 734 -13.73 9.32 -30.63
N SER A 735 -14.67 9.11 -31.54
CA SER A 735 -16.11 9.17 -31.24
C SER A 735 -16.59 8.01 -30.37
N ARG A 736 -15.99 6.81 -30.48
CA ARG A 736 -16.22 5.69 -29.55
C ARG A 736 -15.71 5.97 -28.15
N ALA A 737 -14.51 6.53 -27.99
CA ALA A 737 -13.99 6.94 -26.68
C ALA A 737 -14.89 8.01 -26.02
N ALA A 738 -15.34 9.00 -26.80
CA ALA A 738 -16.28 10.02 -26.32
C ALA A 738 -17.65 9.43 -25.93
N LEU A 739 -18.13 8.38 -26.63
CA LEU A 739 -19.34 7.66 -26.27
C LEU A 739 -19.20 6.97 -24.91
N THR A 740 -18.11 6.25 -24.67
CA THR A 740 -17.80 5.62 -23.37
C THR A 740 -17.84 6.65 -22.26
N ALA A 741 -17.08 7.74 -22.38
CA ALA A 741 -17.01 8.81 -21.39
C ALA A 741 -18.38 9.46 -21.10
N ARG A 742 -19.17 9.73 -22.14
CA ARG A 742 -20.54 10.27 -22.00
C ARG A 742 -21.46 9.31 -21.26
N LEU A 743 -21.45 8.03 -21.62
CA LEU A 743 -22.28 7.02 -20.94
C LEU A 743 -21.86 6.85 -19.48
N THR A 744 -20.56 6.83 -19.19
CA THR A 744 -20.03 6.83 -17.81
C THR A 744 -20.54 8.03 -17.02
N GLY A 745 -20.48 9.24 -17.59
CA GLY A 745 -20.99 10.45 -16.95
C GLY A 745 -22.49 10.40 -16.68
N VAL A 746 -23.31 9.97 -17.65
CA VAL A 746 -24.76 9.78 -17.44
C VAL A 746 -25.03 8.75 -16.36
N LEU A 747 -24.42 7.58 -16.42
CA LEU A 747 -24.73 6.45 -15.52
C LEU A 747 -24.19 6.65 -14.10
N THR A 748 -23.09 7.39 -13.94
CA THR A 748 -22.57 7.82 -12.64
C THR A 748 -23.61 8.67 -11.88
N VAL A 749 -24.31 9.55 -12.60
CA VAL A 749 -25.32 10.46 -12.04
C VAL A 749 -26.72 9.82 -11.99
N ALA A 750 -27.09 9.07 -13.02
CA ALA A 750 -28.42 8.49 -13.21
C ALA A 750 -28.57 7.06 -12.66
N GLY A 751 -27.54 6.49 -12.02
CA GLY A 751 -27.61 5.18 -11.35
C GLY A 751 -28.83 5.00 -10.43
N PRO A 752 -29.21 6.02 -9.61
CA PRO A 752 -30.45 6.00 -8.84
C PRO A 752 -31.74 6.07 -9.68
N LEU A 753 -31.73 6.75 -10.84
CA LEU A 753 -32.92 6.90 -11.71
C LEU A 753 -33.37 5.58 -12.35
N LEU A 754 -32.44 4.65 -12.54
CA LEU A 754 -32.74 3.30 -13.04
C LEU A 754 -33.74 2.56 -12.13
N THR A 755 -33.93 3.01 -10.88
CA THR A 755 -34.90 2.42 -9.94
C THR A 755 -36.29 3.08 -9.93
N VAL A 756 -36.46 4.28 -10.50
CA VAL A 756 -37.72 5.06 -10.38
C VAL A 756 -38.41 5.35 -11.73
N GLY A 757 -37.73 5.27 -12.87
CA GLY A 757 -38.40 5.37 -14.17
C GLY A 757 -37.46 5.58 -15.35
N VAL A 758 -37.43 4.61 -16.26
CA VAL A 758 -36.49 4.51 -17.39
C VAL A 758 -36.75 5.51 -18.54
N GLY A 759 -37.72 6.43 -18.39
CA GLY A 759 -38.17 7.32 -19.49
C GLY A 759 -37.06 8.16 -20.14
N ALA A 760 -35.99 8.50 -19.40
CA ALA A 760 -34.85 9.25 -19.92
C ALA A 760 -33.90 8.42 -20.80
N LEU A 761 -33.90 7.09 -20.64
CA LEU A 761 -33.04 6.17 -21.40
C LEU A 761 -33.80 5.39 -22.47
N ASP A 762 -35.12 5.52 -22.57
CA ASP A 762 -35.94 4.83 -23.58
C ASP A 762 -35.42 5.02 -25.02
N PRO A 763 -35.02 6.23 -25.46
CA PRO A 763 -34.43 6.39 -26.79
C PRO A 763 -33.11 5.63 -26.98
N LEU A 764 -32.28 5.52 -25.94
CA LEU A 764 -31.06 4.71 -25.95
C LEU A 764 -31.40 3.21 -26.05
N LEU A 765 -32.40 2.76 -25.27
CA LEU A 765 -32.88 1.37 -25.28
C LEU A 765 -33.35 0.94 -26.67
N HIS A 766 -34.20 1.75 -27.31
CA HIS A 766 -34.69 1.51 -28.65
C HIS A 766 -33.55 1.54 -29.69
N ARG A 767 -32.62 2.49 -29.58
CA ARG A 767 -31.57 2.65 -30.57
C ARG A 767 -30.61 1.46 -30.63
N VAL A 768 -30.21 0.89 -29.48
CA VAL A 768 -29.34 -0.31 -29.43
C VAL A 768 -30.00 -1.52 -30.12
N VAL A 769 -31.33 -1.61 -30.07
CA VAL A 769 -32.10 -2.68 -30.71
C VAL A 769 -32.25 -2.47 -32.22
N GLU A 770 -32.32 -1.23 -32.69
CA GLU A 770 -32.50 -0.90 -34.10
C GLU A 770 -31.21 -0.91 -34.94
N LEU A 771 -30.02 -0.89 -34.31
CA LEU A 771 -28.75 -0.95 -35.03
C LEU A 771 -28.65 -2.22 -35.89
N ASP A 772 -27.96 -2.15 -37.03
CA ASP A 772 -27.57 -3.38 -37.72
C ASP A 772 -26.46 -4.11 -36.94
N ASP A 773 -26.32 -5.42 -37.13
CA ASP A 773 -25.38 -6.25 -36.35
C ASP A 773 -23.92 -5.80 -36.51
N THR A 774 -23.52 -5.35 -37.70
CA THR A 774 -22.15 -4.88 -37.95
C THR A 774 -21.88 -3.56 -37.23
N ALA A 775 -22.83 -2.61 -37.29
CA ALA A 775 -22.79 -1.33 -36.61
C ALA A 775 -22.86 -1.47 -35.09
N PHE A 776 -23.63 -2.45 -34.59
CA PHE A 776 -23.70 -2.80 -33.17
C PHE A 776 -22.35 -3.36 -32.68
N LEU A 777 -21.79 -4.36 -33.38
CA LEU A 777 -20.51 -4.97 -33.00
C LEU A 777 -19.36 -3.95 -33.02
N ALA A 778 -19.38 -3.00 -33.96
CA ALA A 778 -18.39 -1.92 -34.00
C ALA A 778 -18.47 -0.97 -32.78
N ARG A 779 -19.63 -0.85 -32.14
CA ARG A 779 -19.87 0.04 -30.98
C ARG A 779 -19.92 -0.70 -29.65
N LEU A 780 -20.00 -2.02 -29.68
CA LEU A 780 -20.16 -2.87 -28.49
C LEU A 780 -19.09 -2.64 -27.42
N PRO A 781 -17.77 -2.53 -27.73
CA PRO A 781 -16.76 -2.26 -26.70
C PRO A 781 -16.96 -0.93 -25.97
N ALA A 782 -17.39 0.12 -26.69
CA ALA A 782 -17.64 1.45 -26.12
C ALA A 782 -18.94 1.50 -25.30
N LEU A 783 -20.00 0.85 -25.80
CA LEU A 783 -21.25 0.67 -25.06
C LEU A 783 -20.99 -0.07 -23.74
N ARG A 784 -20.27 -1.19 -23.81
CA ARG A 784 -19.94 -2.00 -22.64
C ARG A 784 -19.08 -1.23 -21.63
N GLY A 785 -18.07 -0.49 -22.08
CA GLY A 785 -17.24 0.35 -21.21
C GLY A 785 -18.02 1.46 -20.51
N GLY A 786 -19.04 2.03 -21.15
CA GLY A 786 -19.92 3.01 -20.51
C GLY A 786 -20.77 2.41 -19.38
N PHE A 787 -21.31 1.20 -19.58
CA PHE A 787 -22.15 0.51 -18.59
C PHE A 787 -21.37 -0.17 -17.46
N ASP A 788 -20.05 -0.34 -17.61
CA ASP A 788 -19.17 -0.96 -16.61
C ASP A 788 -19.11 -0.16 -15.29
N THR A 789 -19.40 1.14 -15.33
CA THR A 789 -19.52 1.98 -14.12
C THR A 789 -20.60 1.52 -13.14
N LEU A 790 -21.58 0.72 -13.60
CA LEU A 790 -22.64 0.17 -12.76
C LEU A 790 -22.19 -1.12 -12.04
N SER A 791 -22.57 -1.23 -10.76
CA SER A 791 -22.36 -2.48 -10.00
C SER A 791 -23.03 -3.69 -10.68
N PRO A 792 -22.51 -4.92 -10.50
CA PRO A 792 -23.09 -6.11 -11.12
C PRO A 792 -24.59 -6.27 -10.82
N ALA A 793 -25.00 -5.98 -9.58
CA ALA A 793 -26.40 -6.02 -9.16
C ALA A 793 -27.26 -4.95 -9.85
N ALA A 794 -26.71 -3.77 -10.16
CA ALA A 794 -27.41 -2.72 -10.91
C ALA A 794 -27.55 -3.10 -12.40
N ARG A 795 -26.51 -3.70 -12.99
CA ARG A 795 -26.56 -4.24 -14.37
C ARG A 795 -27.60 -5.36 -14.51
N ASP A 796 -27.70 -6.26 -13.54
CA ASP A 796 -28.73 -7.32 -13.53
C ASP A 796 -30.16 -6.75 -13.46
N ARG A 797 -30.43 -5.77 -12.59
CA ARG A 797 -31.75 -5.12 -12.51
C ARG A 797 -32.12 -4.39 -13.79
N LEU A 798 -31.15 -3.73 -14.44
CA LEU A 798 -31.37 -3.08 -15.72
C LEU A 798 -31.69 -4.10 -16.81
N LEU A 799 -30.97 -5.23 -16.85
CA LEU A 799 -31.22 -6.31 -17.79
C LEU A 799 -32.64 -6.89 -17.61
N ASP A 800 -33.09 -7.13 -16.39
CA ASP A 800 -34.46 -7.59 -16.10
C ASP A 800 -35.50 -6.61 -16.64
N THR A 801 -35.31 -5.32 -16.40
CA THR A 801 -36.22 -4.27 -16.87
C THR A 801 -36.27 -4.19 -18.40
N VAL A 802 -35.13 -4.38 -19.06
CA VAL A 802 -35.03 -4.38 -20.52
C VAL A 802 -35.63 -5.66 -21.12
N GLU A 803 -35.39 -6.83 -20.53
CA GLU A 803 -35.99 -8.10 -20.97
C GLU A 803 -37.52 -8.09 -20.81
N GLU A 804 -38.07 -7.52 -19.73
CA GLU A 804 -39.51 -7.34 -19.54
C GLU A 804 -40.14 -6.46 -20.64
N ARG A 805 -39.43 -5.40 -21.06
CA ARG A 805 -39.88 -4.47 -22.11
C ARG A 805 -39.74 -5.03 -23.52
N LEU A 806 -38.66 -5.75 -23.80
CA LEU A 806 -38.42 -6.44 -25.07
C LEU A 806 -39.30 -7.69 -25.23
N GLY A 807 -39.82 -8.22 -24.12
CA GLY A 807 -40.72 -9.38 -24.02
C GLY A 807 -42.08 -9.23 -24.69
N LYS A 808 -42.35 -8.17 -25.47
CA LYS A 808 -43.43 -8.19 -26.47
C LYS A 808 -42.94 -8.84 -27.77
N GLY A 809 -42.58 -10.11 -27.68
CA GLY A 809 -42.15 -10.96 -28.79
C GLY A 809 -42.45 -12.43 -28.52
N VAL A 810 -43.68 -12.84 -28.88
CA VAL A 810 -44.17 -14.21 -29.16
C VAL A 810 -43.09 -15.31 -29.06
N GLY A 811 -43.10 -16.09 -27.98
CA GLY A 811 -42.20 -17.26 -27.88
C GLY A 811 -42.17 -18.02 -26.56
N ASP A 812 -42.67 -17.46 -25.46
CA ASP A 812 -42.73 -18.20 -24.18
C ASP A 812 -43.96 -17.81 -23.34
N LEU A 813 -45.11 -17.80 -24.00
CA LEU A 813 -46.41 -17.95 -23.35
C LEU A 813 -47.00 -19.30 -23.79
N ASP A 814 -46.48 -20.38 -23.23
CA ASP A 814 -47.35 -21.44 -22.69
C ASP A 814 -47.91 -20.96 -21.33
N ALA A 815 -48.39 -19.72 -21.30
CA ALA A 815 -49.37 -19.27 -20.33
C ALA A 815 -50.60 -18.92 -21.15
N ASP A 816 -51.53 -19.87 -21.19
CA ASP A 816 -52.87 -19.69 -21.73
C ASP A 816 -53.42 -18.31 -21.33
N ASP A 817 -54.04 -17.61 -22.29
CA ASP A 817 -54.82 -16.39 -22.04
C ASP A 817 -55.62 -16.57 -20.74
N PRO A 818 -55.46 -15.73 -19.70
CA PRO A 818 -56.15 -15.91 -18.42
C PRO A 818 -57.67 -16.06 -18.58
N ALA A 819 -58.26 -15.44 -19.62
CA ALA A 819 -59.67 -15.62 -19.94
C ALA A 819 -59.96 -16.99 -20.58
N GLU A 820 -59.04 -17.53 -21.38
CA GLU A 820 -59.11 -18.88 -21.95
C GLU A 820 -58.80 -19.96 -20.91
N LEU A 821 -57.82 -19.75 -20.01
CA LEU A 821 -57.54 -20.60 -18.87
C LEU A 821 -58.74 -20.63 -17.91
N ALA A 822 -59.40 -19.49 -17.67
CA ALA A 822 -60.63 -19.45 -16.89
C ALA A 822 -61.79 -20.16 -17.60
N ARG A 823 -61.94 -20.00 -18.93
CA ARG A 823 -62.95 -20.73 -19.72
C ARG A 823 -62.70 -22.24 -19.72
N ARG A 824 -61.46 -22.69 -19.91
CA ARG A 824 -61.06 -24.10 -19.89
C ARG A 824 -61.18 -24.70 -18.50
N THR A 825 -60.80 -23.96 -17.46
CA THR A 825 -60.97 -24.38 -16.07
C THR A 825 -62.44 -24.48 -15.68
N ALA A 826 -63.28 -23.53 -16.12
CA ALA A 826 -64.73 -23.60 -15.94
C ALA A 826 -65.33 -24.78 -16.72
N ALA A 827 -64.85 -25.05 -17.94
CA ALA A 827 -65.28 -26.19 -18.74
C ALA A 827 -64.81 -27.54 -18.14
N ASP A 828 -63.59 -27.60 -17.58
CA ASP A 828 -63.05 -28.79 -16.93
C ASP A 828 -63.74 -29.06 -15.59
N LEU A 829 -64.07 -28.01 -14.81
CA LEU A 829 -64.92 -28.13 -13.61
C LEU A 829 -66.33 -28.60 -13.95
N ALA A 830 -66.97 -28.00 -14.97
CA ALA A 830 -68.30 -28.42 -15.42
C ALA A 830 -68.28 -29.87 -15.94
N ALA A 831 -67.23 -30.28 -16.67
CA ALA A 831 -67.05 -31.65 -17.12
C ALA A 831 -66.83 -32.61 -15.94
N ARG A 832 -66.05 -32.23 -14.92
CA ARG A 832 -65.86 -33.05 -13.71
C ARG A 832 -67.11 -33.16 -12.86
N GLU A 833 -67.87 -32.08 -12.68
CA GLU A 833 -69.16 -32.11 -11.98
C GLU A 833 -70.15 -33.02 -12.73
N LEU A 834 -70.17 -32.96 -14.05
CA LEU A 834 -71.03 -33.80 -14.89
C LEU A 834 -70.60 -35.27 -14.86
N LEU A 835 -69.30 -35.57 -14.93
CA LEU A 835 -68.76 -36.93 -14.78
C LEU A 835 -69.02 -37.50 -13.37
N THR A 836 -68.90 -36.67 -12.33
CA THR A 836 -69.19 -37.05 -10.94
C THR A 836 -70.70 -37.30 -10.74
N GLY A 837 -71.56 -36.46 -11.33
CA GLY A 837 -73.02 -36.63 -11.32
C GLY A 837 -73.49 -37.87 -12.12
N LEU A 838 -72.71 -38.29 -13.12
CA LEU A 838 -72.93 -39.52 -13.90
C LEU A 838 -72.27 -40.77 -13.26
N GLY A 839 -71.59 -40.62 -12.11
CA GLY A 839 -70.96 -41.74 -11.38
C GLY A 839 -69.71 -42.31 -12.05
N LEU A 840 -69.06 -41.56 -12.95
CA LEU A 840 -67.85 -41.97 -13.65
C LEU A 840 -66.59 -41.50 -12.89
N PRO A 841 -65.55 -42.34 -12.75
CA PRO A 841 -64.37 -42.01 -11.95
C PRO A 841 -63.51 -40.90 -12.58
N VAL A 842 -63.21 -39.85 -11.81
CA VAL A 842 -62.31 -38.74 -12.19
C VAL A 842 -60.95 -38.92 -11.47
N PRO A 843 -59.82 -39.08 -12.19
CA PRO A 843 -58.50 -39.25 -11.57
C PRO A 843 -57.93 -37.93 -10.99
N PRO A 844 -57.13 -37.98 -9.91
CA PRO A 844 -56.48 -36.80 -9.33
C PRO A 844 -55.33 -36.26 -10.21
N PRO A 845 -54.99 -34.96 -10.11
CA PRO A 845 -53.95 -34.34 -10.95
C PRO A 845 -52.57 -34.94 -10.64
N ALA A 846 -51.85 -35.33 -11.69
CA ALA A 846 -50.50 -35.89 -11.57
C ALA A 846 -49.51 -34.80 -11.10
N HIS A 847 -48.77 -35.08 -10.02
CA HIS A 847 -47.52 -34.39 -9.73
C HIS A 847 -46.46 -34.88 -10.71
N ASP A 848 -45.99 -33.99 -11.58
CA ASP A 848 -45.07 -34.31 -12.66
C ASP A 848 -43.62 -34.33 -12.16
N ASP A 849 -43.25 -35.41 -11.48
CA ASP A 849 -41.87 -35.85 -11.36
C ASP A 849 -41.63 -36.90 -12.46
N ARG A 850 -40.78 -36.55 -13.44
CA ARG A 850 -40.16 -37.37 -14.50
C ARG A 850 -40.81 -37.29 -15.89
N LEU A 851 -40.14 -36.58 -16.80
CA LEU A 851 -40.18 -36.86 -18.24
C LEU A 851 -38.88 -37.57 -18.71
N PRO A 852 -38.97 -38.60 -19.57
CA PRO A 852 -37.85 -39.44 -20.04
C PRO A 852 -37.12 -38.86 -21.26
N PRO A 853 -35.95 -39.41 -21.66
CA PRO A 853 -35.18 -38.86 -22.78
C PRO A 853 -35.82 -39.25 -24.11
N LEU A 854 -36.21 -38.26 -24.91
CA LEU A 854 -36.61 -38.46 -26.30
C LEU A 854 -35.37 -38.48 -27.20
N SER A 855 -35.16 -39.64 -27.82
CA SER A 855 -34.14 -39.95 -28.80
C SER A 855 -34.35 -39.16 -30.09
N VAL A 856 -33.40 -38.28 -30.44
CA VAL A 856 -33.36 -37.63 -31.76
C VAL A 856 -32.47 -38.47 -32.69
N GLY A 857 -33.09 -39.09 -33.70
CA GLY A 857 -32.40 -39.75 -34.79
C GLY A 857 -31.65 -38.75 -35.67
N ARG A 858 -30.41 -39.09 -36.01
CA ARG A 858 -29.62 -38.45 -37.08
C ARG A 858 -30.34 -38.52 -38.43
N PRO A 859 -30.33 -37.44 -39.21
CA PRO A 859 -30.15 -37.53 -40.64
C PRO A 859 -28.71 -37.14 -41.02
N THR A 860 -28.04 -38.06 -41.72
CA THR A 860 -26.82 -37.81 -42.48
C THR A 860 -27.16 -37.29 -43.87
N THR A 861 -26.83 -36.03 -44.15
CA THR A 861 -26.60 -35.42 -45.47
C THR A 861 -25.90 -34.11 -45.16
N GLY A 862 -24.74 -33.72 -45.66
CA GLY A 862 -24.13 -33.91 -46.97
C GLY A 862 -23.39 -32.59 -47.20
N ALA A 863 -22.07 -32.64 -47.38
CA ALA A 863 -21.25 -31.46 -47.58
C ALA A 863 -21.78 -30.67 -48.79
N SER A 864 -22.25 -29.46 -48.54
CA SER A 864 -22.49 -28.44 -49.55
C SER A 864 -21.88 -27.14 -49.05
N THR A 865 -20.92 -26.66 -49.82
CA THR A 865 -20.24 -25.39 -49.66
C THR A 865 -21.23 -24.29 -50.03
N GLU A 866 -21.88 -23.70 -49.03
CA GLU A 866 -22.71 -22.50 -49.19
C GLU A 866 -22.35 -21.47 -48.12
N ALA A 867 -22.34 -20.21 -48.54
CA ALA A 867 -21.83 -19.05 -47.84
C ALA A 867 -22.43 -18.87 -46.43
N ALA A 868 -21.61 -18.32 -45.52
CA ALA A 868 -21.98 -18.03 -44.13
C ALA A 868 -23.34 -17.30 -44.03
N PRO A 869 -24.31 -17.80 -43.25
CA PRO A 869 -25.52 -17.04 -42.97
C PRO A 869 -25.16 -15.84 -42.09
N ALA A 870 -25.71 -14.67 -42.43
CA ALA A 870 -25.59 -13.46 -41.63
C ALA A 870 -26.04 -13.74 -40.19
N ARG A 871 -25.16 -13.49 -39.21
CA ARG A 871 -25.49 -13.51 -37.78
C ARG A 871 -26.65 -12.53 -37.58
N THR A 872 -27.69 -12.95 -36.86
CA THR A 872 -28.79 -12.10 -36.43
C THR A 872 -28.86 -12.17 -34.92
N LEU A 873 -28.30 -11.17 -34.23
CA LEU A 873 -28.34 -11.04 -32.78
C LEU A 873 -29.73 -10.60 -32.34
N ALA A 874 -30.40 -11.41 -31.51
CA ALA A 874 -31.70 -11.03 -30.96
C ALA A 874 -31.59 -9.77 -30.08
N PRO A 875 -32.65 -8.93 -29.98
CA PRO A 875 -32.64 -7.73 -29.15
C PRO A 875 -32.21 -7.96 -27.70
N ALA A 876 -32.63 -9.06 -27.07
CA ALA A 876 -32.23 -9.43 -25.71
C ALA A 876 -30.74 -9.81 -25.61
N ASP A 877 -30.20 -10.49 -26.62
CA ASP A 877 -28.79 -10.90 -26.64
C ASP A 877 -27.84 -9.70 -26.79
N ARG A 878 -28.27 -8.65 -27.50
CA ARG A 878 -27.52 -7.39 -27.57
C ARG A 878 -27.36 -6.74 -26.21
N TRP A 879 -28.41 -6.71 -25.40
CA TRP A 879 -28.37 -6.17 -24.04
C TRP A 879 -27.57 -7.04 -23.07
N ARG A 880 -27.63 -8.36 -23.21
CA ARG A 880 -26.75 -9.29 -22.49
C ARG A 880 -25.27 -9.02 -22.79
N LEU A 881 -24.93 -8.75 -24.06
CA LEU A 881 -23.58 -8.39 -24.49
C LEU A 881 -23.12 -7.01 -23.98
N VAL A 882 -24.00 -6.00 -24.01
CA VAL A 882 -23.68 -4.63 -23.52
C VAL A 882 -23.48 -4.62 -22.00
N LEU A 883 -24.30 -5.35 -21.25
CA LEU A 883 -24.23 -5.37 -19.78
C LEU A 883 -23.24 -6.41 -19.24
N GLY A 884 -22.80 -7.35 -20.07
CA GLY A 884 -21.89 -8.44 -19.67
C GLY A 884 -22.51 -9.39 -18.65
N ARG A 885 -23.83 -9.64 -18.73
CA ARG A 885 -24.59 -10.46 -17.76
C ARG A 885 -25.37 -11.57 -18.48
N ARG A 886 -25.61 -12.69 -17.78
CA ARG A 886 -26.33 -13.89 -18.28
C ARG A 886 -25.73 -14.46 -19.57
N SER A 887 -24.41 -14.56 -19.63
CA SER A 887 -23.66 -15.09 -20.78
C SER A 887 -23.95 -16.58 -21.05
N ASP A 888 -24.45 -17.31 -20.05
CA ASP A 888 -24.96 -18.68 -20.15
C ASP A 888 -26.20 -18.81 -21.06
N ARG A 889 -26.94 -17.72 -21.25
CA ARG A 889 -28.14 -17.67 -22.11
C ARG A 889 -27.85 -17.17 -23.53
N LEU A 890 -26.59 -16.85 -23.84
CA LEU A 890 -26.19 -16.41 -25.19
C LEU A 890 -26.04 -17.61 -26.14
N PRO A 891 -26.41 -17.47 -27.42
CA PRO A 891 -26.06 -18.44 -28.46
C PRO A 891 -24.54 -18.67 -28.53
N SER A 892 -24.10 -19.86 -28.92
CA SER A 892 -22.67 -20.23 -28.98
C SER A 892 -21.79 -19.28 -29.81
N GLY A 893 -22.37 -18.65 -30.85
CA GLY A 893 -21.70 -17.63 -31.66
C GLY A 893 -21.56 -16.25 -30.98
N ALA A 894 -22.44 -15.92 -30.03
CA ALA A 894 -22.42 -14.66 -29.26
C ALA A 894 -21.68 -14.80 -27.92
N ALA A 895 -21.63 -16.01 -27.35
CA ALA A 895 -20.87 -16.30 -26.13
C ALA A 895 -19.38 -15.93 -26.28
N ARG A 896 -18.77 -16.17 -27.45
CA ARG A 896 -17.38 -15.78 -27.74
C ARG A 896 -17.14 -14.27 -27.70
N LEU A 897 -18.12 -13.46 -28.11
CA LEU A 897 -18.05 -11.99 -28.05
C LEU A 897 -18.11 -11.50 -26.60
N ALA A 898 -18.92 -12.15 -25.75
CA ALA A 898 -18.96 -11.87 -24.31
C ALA A 898 -17.61 -12.19 -23.66
N THR A 899 -17.10 -13.41 -23.85
CA THR A 899 -15.83 -13.85 -23.26
C THR A 899 -14.64 -12.97 -23.66
N ALA A 900 -14.56 -12.56 -24.92
CA ALA A 900 -13.47 -11.68 -25.39
C ALA A 900 -13.48 -10.28 -24.75
N LEU A 901 -14.66 -9.76 -24.37
CA LEU A 901 -14.79 -8.48 -23.67
C LEU A 901 -14.80 -8.61 -22.14
N ASP A 902 -15.19 -9.77 -21.60
CA ASP A 902 -15.06 -10.10 -20.18
C ASP A 902 -13.59 -10.05 -19.74
N GLU A 903 -12.64 -10.30 -20.64
CA GLU A 903 -11.20 -10.15 -20.39
C GLU A 903 -10.73 -8.70 -20.14
N LEU A 904 -11.50 -7.71 -20.63
CA LEU A 904 -11.21 -6.29 -20.42
C LEU A 904 -12.01 -5.72 -19.22
N TYR A 905 -13.28 -6.13 -19.08
CA TYR A 905 -14.22 -5.53 -18.12
C TYR A 905 -14.62 -6.44 -16.95
N GLY A 906 -14.33 -7.74 -17.00
CA GLY A 906 -14.50 -8.65 -15.88
C GLY A 906 -13.27 -8.61 -14.99
N ALA A 907 -13.45 -8.41 -13.67
CA ALA A 907 -12.40 -8.21 -12.69
C ALA A 907 -11.39 -9.38 -12.54
N GLY A 908 -10.58 -9.63 -13.58
CA GLY A 908 -9.51 -10.63 -13.63
C GLY A 908 -9.95 -12.10 -13.62
N HIS A 909 -11.23 -12.40 -13.43
CA HIS A 909 -11.83 -13.73 -13.56
C HIS A 909 -13.22 -13.53 -14.16
N GLY A 910 -13.55 -14.19 -15.27
CA GLY A 910 -14.83 -14.00 -15.94
C GLY A 910 -16.00 -13.97 -14.96
N GLU A 911 -16.84 -12.93 -15.02
CA GLU A 911 -18.01 -12.72 -14.14
C GLU A 911 -19.12 -13.79 -14.32
N GLY A 912 -18.79 -14.93 -14.96
CA GLY A 912 -19.56 -16.18 -15.00
C GLY A 912 -18.95 -17.33 -14.19
N SER A 913 -17.76 -17.18 -13.59
CA SER A 913 -17.21 -18.20 -12.69
C SER A 913 -17.95 -18.15 -11.35
N ARG A 914 -18.70 -19.22 -11.04
CA ARG A 914 -19.43 -19.32 -9.77
C ARG A 914 -18.45 -19.37 -8.60
N GLY A 915 -18.29 -18.24 -7.92
CA GLY A 915 -17.61 -18.18 -6.63
C GLY A 915 -18.05 -16.95 -5.83
N GLY A 916 -18.91 -17.14 -4.82
CA GLY A 916 -18.99 -16.21 -3.69
C GLY A 916 -20.36 -15.61 -3.36
N LEU A 917 -21.25 -16.41 -2.75
CA LEU A 917 -22.15 -15.92 -1.70
C LEU A 917 -22.04 -16.91 -0.52
N PRO A 918 -21.54 -16.50 0.66
CA PRO A 918 -21.59 -17.34 1.85
C PRO A 918 -22.97 -17.18 2.51
N GLY A 919 -23.91 -18.06 2.14
CA GLY A 919 -25.12 -18.31 2.95
C GLY A 919 -24.82 -19.33 4.05
N PRO A 920 -25.35 -19.18 5.27
CA PRO A 920 -25.05 -20.09 6.37
C PRO A 920 -25.82 -21.41 6.20
N GLY A 921 -25.05 -22.49 6.12
CA GLY A 921 -25.55 -23.85 6.34
C GLY A 921 -25.81 -24.64 5.06
N HIS A 922 -24.84 -25.42 4.62
CA HIS A 922 -24.93 -26.87 4.38
C HIS A 922 -23.55 -27.36 3.90
N GLY A 923 -22.98 -28.32 4.62
CA GLY A 923 -21.68 -28.92 4.30
C GLY A 923 -21.77 -29.82 3.07
N GLY A 924 -20.83 -29.67 2.14
CA GLY A 924 -20.68 -30.55 0.98
C GLY A 924 -19.61 -30.10 0.00
N GLY A 925 -18.44 -30.72 0.06
CA GLY A 925 -17.41 -30.90 -0.98
C GLY A 925 -17.19 -29.81 -2.03
N SER A 926 -16.02 -29.15 -1.95
CA SER A 926 -15.39 -28.48 -3.09
C SER A 926 -15.22 -29.48 -4.24
N ARG A 927 -16.04 -29.35 -5.29
CA ARG A 927 -15.80 -29.95 -6.61
C ARG A 927 -15.15 -28.87 -7.47
N GLY A 928 -13.89 -29.10 -7.86
CA GLY A 928 -13.20 -28.28 -8.86
C GLY A 928 -13.97 -28.23 -10.18
N GLY A 929 -14.13 -27.03 -10.72
CA GLY A 929 -14.74 -26.79 -12.03
C GLY A 929 -13.93 -27.42 -13.16
N ARG A 930 -14.62 -27.83 -14.24
CA ARG A 930 -14.04 -28.36 -15.49
C ARG A 930 -14.03 -27.30 -16.61
N GLU A 931 -13.90 -26.03 -16.24
CA GLU A 931 -13.83 -24.95 -17.24
C GLU A 931 -12.41 -24.91 -17.84
N PRO A 932 -12.26 -24.69 -19.15
CA PRO A 932 -10.96 -24.54 -19.79
C PRO A 932 -10.19 -23.36 -19.17
N SER A 933 -8.88 -23.50 -19.04
CA SER A 933 -7.98 -22.41 -18.65
C SER A 933 -8.17 -21.21 -19.59
N PHE A 934 -8.20 -20.01 -19.03
CA PHE A 934 -8.33 -18.76 -19.78
C PHE A 934 -7.22 -18.61 -20.85
N PRO A 935 -7.52 -18.11 -22.06
CA PRO A 935 -6.55 -17.98 -23.15
C PRO A 935 -5.41 -17.01 -22.81
N GLY A 936 -4.21 -17.27 -23.36
CA GLY A 936 -3.08 -16.35 -23.23
C GLY A 936 -3.30 -15.05 -24.04
N VAL A 937 -2.57 -13.98 -23.72
CA VAL A 937 -2.69 -12.65 -24.39
C VAL A 937 -2.66 -12.73 -25.91
N ARG A 938 -1.81 -13.60 -26.46
CA ARG A 938 -1.69 -13.83 -27.89
C ARG A 938 -2.95 -14.45 -28.50
N GLU A 939 -3.51 -15.46 -27.83
CA GLU A 939 -4.74 -16.12 -28.25
C GLU A 939 -5.93 -15.15 -28.15
N TRP A 940 -5.98 -14.32 -27.11
CA TRP A 940 -6.97 -13.26 -26.95
C TRP A 940 -6.86 -12.19 -28.05
N SER A 941 -5.64 -11.75 -28.37
CA SER A 941 -5.36 -10.79 -29.44
C SER A 941 -5.79 -11.30 -30.83
N GLU A 942 -5.49 -12.58 -31.14
CA GLU A 942 -5.91 -13.24 -32.39
C GLU A 942 -7.45 -13.39 -32.44
N GLU A 943 -8.09 -13.66 -31.30
CA GLU A 943 -9.54 -13.76 -31.20
C GLU A 943 -10.22 -12.39 -31.37
N LEU A 944 -9.71 -11.31 -30.78
CA LEU A 944 -10.22 -9.95 -30.99
C LEU A 944 -10.12 -9.52 -32.46
N ALA A 945 -9.01 -9.86 -33.14
CA ALA A 945 -8.85 -9.61 -34.56
C ALA A 945 -9.91 -10.35 -35.41
N ALA A 946 -10.21 -11.60 -35.06
CA ALA A 946 -11.19 -12.42 -35.76
C ALA A 946 -12.63 -11.99 -35.50
N LEU A 947 -12.94 -11.45 -34.31
CA LEU A 947 -14.29 -11.10 -33.89
C LEU A 947 -14.68 -9.65 -34.24
N PHE A 948 -13.75 -8.69 -34.09
CA PHE A 948 -14.02 -7.25 -34.25
C PHE A 948 -13.17 -6.58 -35.34
N GLY A 949 -12.16 -7.26 -35.87
CA GLY A 949 -11.25 -6.71 -36.89
C GLY A 949 -10.03 -5.97 -36.29
N PRO A 950 -9.03 -5.63 -37.13
CA PRO A 950 -7.74 -5.12 -36.67
C PRO A 950 -7.85 -3.73 -36.00
N GLY A 951 -8.77 -2.86 -36.44
CA GLY A 951 -8.91 -1.53 -35.84
C GLY A 951 -9.41 -1.57 -34.39
N ILE A 952 -10.47 -2.34 -34.11
CA ILE A 952 -11.04 -2.47 -32.77
C ILE A 952 -10.13 -3.30 -31.86
N ARG A 953 -9.41 -4.29 -32.40
CA ARG A 953 -8.35 -5.01 -31.68
C ARG A 953 -7.36 -4.02 -31.06
N GLU A 954 -6.77 -3.11 -31.85
CA GLU A 954 -5.80 -2.15 -31.32
C GLU A 954 -6.42 -1.25 -30.24
N GLU A 955 -7.68 -0.83 -30.40
CA GLU A 955 -8.38 0.00 -29.40
C GLU A 955 -8.59 -0.74 -28.07
N VAL A 956 -9.02 -2.02 -28.12
CA VAL A 956 -9.25 -2.85 -26.93
C VAL A 956 -7.92 -3.17 -26.24
N LEU A 957 -6.87 -3.49 -27.00
CA LEU A 957 -5.53 -3.76 -26.44
C LEU A 957 -4.89 -2.50 -25.84
N ALA A 958 -5.05 -1.33 -26.48
CA ALA A 958 -4.60 -0.06 -25.92
C ALA A 958 -5.35 0.31 -24.63
N THR A 959 -6.65 0.02 -24.55
CA THR A 959 -7.47 0.23 -23.34
C THR A 959 -7.06 -0.74 -22.22
N ALA A 960 -6.78 -2.00 -22.55
CA ALA A 960 -6.26 -3.00 -21.60
C ALA A 960 -4.90 -2.58 -21.03
N ALA A 961 -4.02 -2.06 -21.87
CA ALA A 961 -2.73 -1.53 -21.43
C ALA A 961 -2.92 -0.34 -20.46
N GLY A 962 -3.83 0.60 -20.77
CA GLY A 962 -4.13 1.75 -19.92
C GLY A 962 -4.75 1.40 -18.56
N THR A 963 -5.51 0.29 -18.50
CA THR A 963 -6.12 -0.23 -17.25
C THR A 963 -5.17 -1.11 -16.42
N GLY A 964 -3.91 -1.26 -16.83
CA GLY A 964 -2.85 -1.91 -16.04
C GLY A 964 -2.43 -3.30 -16.52
N ARG A 965 -2.96 -3.80 -17.65
CA ARG A 965 -2.61 -5.10 -18.22
C ARG A 965 -1.38 -5.00 -19.15
N GLN A 966 -0.20 -5.11 -18.55
CA GLN A 966 1.10 -4.80 -19.16
C GLN A 966 1.56 -5.82 -20.22
N ASP A 967 1.13 -7.07 -20.10
CA ASP A 967 1.46 -8.18 -20.98
C ASP A 967 0.95 -7.99 -22.43
N VAL A 968 -0.06 -7.14 -22.60
CA VAL A 968 -0.65 -6.74 -23.90
C VAL A 968 0.27 -5.85 -24.73
N LEU A 969 1.18 -5.09 -24.09
CA LEU A 969 2.13 -4.20 -24.79
C LEU A 969 3.03 -4.95 -25.80
N ALA A 970 3.19 -6.26 -25.63
CA ALA A 970 4.01 -7.10 -26.51
C ALA A 970 3.31 -7.48 -27.84
N GLU A 971 1.98 -7.41 -27.89
CA GLU A 971 1.18 -7.80 -29.06
C GLU A 971 0.66 -6.57 -29.86
N LEU A 972 0.85 -5.35 -29.32
CA LEU A 972 0.53 -4.08 -29.98
C LEU A 972 1.40 -3.87 -31.22
N ASP A 973 0.78 -3.55 -32.36
CA ASP A 973 1.50 -3.25 -33.59
C ASP A 973 1.96 -1.77 -33.58
N PRO A 974 3.28 -1.48 -33.58
CA PRO A 974 3.78 -0.11 -33.53
C PRO A 974 3.50 0.73 -34.78
N GLU A 975 3.04 0.13 -35.88
CA GLU A 975 2.66 0.83 -37.11
C GLU A 975 1.15 1.08 -37.22
N ALA A 976 0.33 0.23 -36.60
CA ALA A 976 -1.14 0.28 -36.67
C ALA A 976 -1.79 0.85 -35.40
N ALA A 977 -1.07 0.88 -34.27
CA ALA A 977 -1.55 1.48 -33.03
C ALA A 977 -1.91 2.96 -33.25
N ALA A 978 -3.15 3.32 -32.92
CA ALA A 978 -3.58 4.70 -32.96
C ALA A 978 -2.69 5.53 -32.00
N PRO A 979 -2.10 6.64 -32.46
CA PRO A 979 -1.27 7.47 -31.62
C PRO A 979 -2.15 8.11 -30.54
N SER A 980 -2.03 7.64 -29.29
CA SER A 980 -2.69 8.24 -28.14
C SER A 980 -1.68 8.64 -27.07
N VAL A 981 -2.06 9.69 -26.35
CA VAL A 981 -1.28 10.25 -25.24
C VAL A 981 -1.24 9.25 -24.09
N GLU A 982 -2.34 8.52 -23.88
CA GLU A 982 -2.51 7.48 -22.86
C GLU A 982 -1.64 6.25 -23.13
N LEU A 983 -1.47 5.86 -24.40
CA LEU A 983 -0.57 4.78 -24.81
C LEU A 983 0.89 5.19 -24.61
N LEU A 984 1.24 6.43 -24.99
CA LEU A 984 2.57 6.98 -24.73
C LEU A 984 2.84 7.04 -23.22
N ARG A 985 1.89 7.52 -22.41
CA ARG A 985 1.96 7.55 -20.94
C ARG A 985 2.16 6.16 -20.34
N THR A 986 1.37 5.17 -20.78
CA THR A 986 1.47 3.79 -20.30
C THR A 986 2.83 3.17 -20.63
N ILE A 987 3.34 3.40 -21.85
CA ILE A 987 4.67 2.93 -22.26
C ILE A 987 5.78 3.59 -21.42
N LEU A 988 5.64 4.89 -21.11
CA LEU A 988 6.60 5.63 -20.30
C LEU A 988 6.57 5.21 -18.82
N ARG A 989 5.40 5.01 -18.23
CA ARG A 989 5.21 4.56 -16.84
C ARG A 989 5.89 3.21 -16.56
N TYR A 990 5.94 2.33 -17.56
CA TYR A 990 6.52 0.99 -17.44
C TYR A 990 7.92 0.86 -18.06
N ALA A 991 8.48 1.95 -18.61
CA ALA A 991 9.78 1.93 -19.25
C ALA A 991 10.91 1.50 -18.30
N GLY A 992 10.83 1.81 -16.99
CA GLY A 992 11.83 1.43 -15.99
C GLY A 992 11.90 -0.06 -15.63
N GLY A 993 10.86 -0.85 -15.95
CA GLY A 993 10.77 -2.28 -15.62
C GLY A 993 10.87 -3.23 -16.82
N LEU A 994 11.00 -2.69 -18.04
CA LEU A 994 11.01 -3.49 -19.27
C LEU A 994 12.45 -3.93 -19.63
N PRO A 995 12.66 -5.19 -20.08
CA PRO A 995 13.95 -5.62 -20.62
C PRO A 995 14.42 -4.72 -21.77
N GLU A 996 15.73 -4.45 -21.83
CA GLU A 996 16.33 -3.50 -22.78
C GLU A 996 16.01 -3.82 -24.26
N ALA A 997 15.89 -5.11 -24.59
CA ALA A 997 15.47 -5.58 -25.92
C ALA A 997 14.02 -5.17 -26.28
N ARG A 998 13.13 -5.07 -25.29
CA ARG A 998 11.72 -4.66 -25.48
C ARG A 998 11.57 -3.15 -25.54
N LEU A 999 12.32 -2.41 -24.71
CA LEU A 999 12.46 -0.95 -24.85
C LEU A 999 12.97 -0.57 -26.24
N ALA A 1000 13.94 -1.33 -26.79
CA ALA A 1000 14.44 -1.11 -28.13
C ALA A 1000 13.38 -1.29 -29.23
N ALA A 1001 12.41 -2.20 -29.04
CA ALA A 1001 11.30 -2.43 -29.97
C ALA A 1001 10.23 -1.31 -29.91
N LEU A 1002 10.04 -0.69 -28.73
CA LEU A 1002 9.09 0.42 -28.53
C LEU A 1002 9.68 1.80 -28.85
N ARG A 1003 11.01 1.97 -28.81
CA ARG A 1003 11.71 3.24 -29.17
C ARG A 1003 11.32 3.81 -30.54
N PRO A 1004 11.17 3.02 -31.63
CA PRO A 1004 10.70 3.53 -32.91
C PRO A 1004 9.27 4.09 -32.86
N LEU A 1005 8.37 3.49 -32.08
CA LEU A 1005 7.00 3.99 -31.87
C LEU A 1005 7.04 5.29 -31.08
N VAL A 1006 7.76 5.34 -29.94
CA VAL A 1006 7.90 6.56 -29.13
C VAL A 1006 8.55 7.69 -29.94
N ARG A 1007 9.63 7.42 -30.66
CA ARG A 1007 10.29 8.43 -31.52
C ARG A 1007 9.37 8.92 -32.64
N ARG A 1008 8.59 8.03 -33.28
CA ARG A 1008 7.61 8.41 -34.31
C ARG A 1008 6.50 9.29 -33.73
N LEU A 1009 5.98 8.94 -32.55
CA LEU A 1009 5.00 9.73 -31.80
C LEU A 1009 5.55 11.12 -31.49
N VAL A 1010 6.76 11.19 -30.92
CA VAL A 1010 7.44 12.45 -30.56
C VAL A 1010 7.79 13.30 -31.80
N ASP A 1011 8.35 12.71 -32.86
CA ASP A 1011 8.75 13.41 -34.08
C ASP A 1011 7.55 13.93 -34.88
N GLU A 1012 6.45 13.18 -34.91
CA GLU A 1012 5.22 13.58 -35.57
C GLU A 1012 4.53 14.70 -34.80
N LEU A 1013 4.42 14.59 -33.46
CA LEU A 1013 3.94 15.67 -32.60
C LEU A 1013 4.81 16.93 -32.72
N THR A 1014 6.14 16.75 -32.72
CA THR A 1014 7.13 17.83 -32.89
C THR A 1014 7.02 18.51 -34.25
N ARG A 1015 6.89 17.76 -35.35
CA ARG A 1015 6.72 18.34 -36.70
C ARG A 1015 5.39 19.06 -36.86
N GLN A 1016 4.30 18.52 -36.30
CA GLN A 1016 2.99 19.17 -36.30
C GLN A 1016 3.02 20.48 -35.50
N LEU A 1017 3.62 20.47 -34.31
CA LEU A 1017 3.79 21.65 -33.46
C LEU A 1017 4.73 22.69 -34.09
N ALA A 1018 5.91 22.29 -34.57
CA ALA A 1018 6.87 23.20 -35.20
C ALA A 1018 6.31 23.89 -36.46
N THR A 1019 5.47 23.20 -37.25
CA THR A 1019 4.81 23.79 -38.42
C THR A 1019 3.75 24.81 -38.02
N ARG A 1020 3.02 24.56 -36.92
CA ARG A 1020 2.03 25.48 -36.37
C ARG A 1020 2.65 26.68 -35.62
N LEU A 1021 3.85 26.51 -35.06
CA LEU A 1021 4.58 27.53 -34.27
C LEU A 1021 5.49 28.43 -35.10
N ARG A 1022 5.89 27.99 -36.29
CA ARG A 1022 6.74 28.78 -37.21
C ARG A 1022 6.19 30.19 -37.51
N PRO A 1023 4.89 30.43 -37.74
CA PRO A 1023 4.35 31.78 -37.97
C PRO A 1023 4.40 32.68 -36.73
N ALA A 1024 4.24 32.11 -35.53
CA ALA A 1024 4.24 32.85 -34.27
C ALA A 1024 5.65 33.33 -33.89
N LEU A 1025 6.67 32.54 -34.19
CA LEU A 1025 8.08 32.83 -33.89
C LEU A 1025 8.80 33.63 -35.00
N THR A 1026 8.27 33.67 -36.23
CA THR A 1026 8.89 34.39 -37.37
C THR A 1026 8.44 35.84 -37.53
N GLY A 1027 7.58 36.34 -36.63
CA GLY A 1027 7.19 37.76 -36.58
C GLY A 1027 8.37 38.73 -36.35
N ALA A 1028 9.53 38.24 -35.92
CA ALA A 1028 10.69 39.03 -35.52
C ALA A 1028 11.92 38.93 -36.46
N MET A 1029 11.74 38.79 -37.78
CA MET A 1029 12.85 39.12 -38.70
C MET A 1029 12.86 40.62 -39.03
N THR A 1030 13.17 41.47 -38.05
CA THR A 1030 13.36 42.91 -38.30
C THR A 1030 14.58 43.12 -39.21
N ALA A 1031 14.32 43.42 -40.48
CA ALA A 1031 15.36 43.85 -41.40
C ALA A 1031 15.88 45.24 -40.98
N ARG A 1032 17.18 45.35 -40.67
CA ARG A 1032 17.79 46.63 -40.27
C ARG A 1032 17.83 47.59 -41.47
N PRO A 1033 17.39 48.85 -41.33
CA PRO A 1033 17.55 49.85 -42.37
C PRO A 1033 19.04 50.21 -42.52
N THR A 1034 19.54 50.14 -43.74
CA THR A 1034 20.93 50.44 -44.12
C THR A 1034 20.96 51.34 -45.34
N ARG A 1035 21.98 52.19 -45.47
CA ARG A 1035 22.21 52.99 -46.69
C ARG A 1035 23.08 52.28 -47.72
N ARG A 1036 23.59 51.09 -47.40
CA ARG A 1036 24.39 50.28 -48.32
C ARG A 1036 23.44 49.58 -49.32
N PRO A 1037 23.66 49.73 -50.63
CA PRO A 1037 22.84 49.04 -51.64
C PRO A 1037 23.09 47.53 -51.55
N GLY A 1038 22.09 46.79 -51.10
CA GLY A 1038 22.21 45.33 -50.90
C GLY A 1038 20.94 44.59 -50.48
N GLY A 1039 19.79 45.29 -50.35
CA GLY A 1039 18.50 44.69 -50.00
C GLY A 1039 17.33 45.47 -50.60
N ARG A 1040 16.08 45.09 -50.32
CA ARG A 1040 14.88 45.78 -50.85
C ARG A 1040 14.82 47.24 -50.32
N LEU A 1041 14.48 48.18 -51.20
CA LEU A 1041 14.36 49.61 -50.87
C LEU A 1041 13.17 49.83 -49.91
N ASP A 1042 13.41 50.51 -48.78
CA ASP A 1042 12.38 50.96 -47.86
C ASP A 1042 11.77 52.26 -48.39
N LEU A 1043 10.74 52.12 -49.24
CA LEU A 1043 10.10 53.24 -49.92
C LEU A 1043 9.61 54.34 -48.96
N PRO A 1044 8.91 54.04 -47.85
CA PRO A 1044 8.42 55.06 -46.92
C PRO A 1044 9.55 55.85 -46.24
N ARG A 1045 10.62 55.19 -45.79
CA ARG A 1045 11.77 55.89 -45.17
C ARG A 1045 12.58 56.66 -46.21
N THR A 1046 12.74 56.10 -47.40
CA THR A 1046 13.40 56.77 -48.52
C THR A 1046 12.63 58.03 -48.93
N LEU A 1047 11.30 57.95 -49.04
CA LEU A 1047 10.48 59.13 -49.36
C LEU A 1047 10.59 60.19 -48.27
N ARG A 1048 10.42 59.85 -46.98
CA ARG A 1048 10.56 60.83 -45.87
C ARG A 1048 11.92 61.50 -45.83
N ALA A 1049 13.00 60.74 -46.02
CA ALA A 1049 14.36 61.27 -46.03
C ALA A 1049 14.64 62.20 -47.22
N ASN A 1050 13.80 62.14 -48.26
CA ASN A 1050 13.94 62.92 -49.49
C ASN A 1050 12.74 63.87 -49.72
N LEU A 1051 11.83 64.06 -48.76
CA LEU A 1051 10.70 65.00 -48.93
C LEU A 1051 11.18 66.43 -49.22
N ALA A 1052 12.37 66.82 -48.74
CA ALA A 1052 12.98 68.11 -49.04
C ALA A 1052 13.35 68.30 -50.54
N THR A 1053 13.49 67.20 -51.30
CA THR A 1053 13.75 67.22 -52.75
C THR A 1053 12.46 67.12 -53.58
N ALA A 1054 11.29 67.19 -52.93
CA ALA A 1054 10.00 67.26 -53.60
C ALA A 1054 9.88 68.57 -54.40
N ARG A 1055 9.56 68.46 -55.68
CA ARG A 1055 9.28 69.58 -56.59
C ARG A 1055 7.93 69.36 -57.26
N ARG A 1056 7.17 70.44 -57.39
CA ARG A 1056 5.89 70.43 -58.10
C ARG A 1056 6.17 70.65 -59.58
N ALA A 1057 5.76 69.71 -60.42
CA ALA A 1057 5.81 69.87 -61.86
C ALA A 1057 4.70 70.84 -62.33
N ALA A 1058 4.82 71.36 -63.55
CA ALA A 1058 3.90 72.35 -64.12
C ALA A 1058 2.45 71.84 -64.23
N ASP A 1059 2.24 70.52 -64.22
CA ASP A 1059 0.95 69.83 -64.19
C ASP A 1059 0.36 69.65 -62.76
N GLY A 1060 1.05 70.14 -61.73
CA GLY A 1060 0.65 70.03 -60.33
C GLY A 1060 1.07 68.74 -59.63
N THR A 1061 1.72 67.79 -60.32
CA THR A 1061 2.20 66.54 -59.70
C THR A 1061 3.47 66.78 -58.87
N VAL A 1062 3.54 66.18 -57.68
CA VAL A 1062 4.73 66.29 -56.81
C VAL A 1062 5.68 65.15 -57.13
N ARG A 1063 6.86 65.48 -57.66
CA ARG A 1063 7.95 64.53 -57.94
C ARG A 1063 9.02 64.63 -56.87
N VAL A 1064 9.44 63.49 -56.31
CA VAL A 1064 10.49 63.40 -55.28
C VAL A 1064 11.70 62.66 -55.85
N ILE A 1065 12.88 63.28 -55.79
CA ILE A 1065 14.13 62.67 -56.27
C ILE A 1065 14.81 61.94 -55.09
N PRO A 1066 14.96 60.60 -55.12
CA PRO A 1066 15.46 59.84 -53.97
C PRO A 1066 16.99 59.86 -53.89
N GLU A 1067 17.58 61.00 -53.48
CA GLU A 1067 19.03 61.17 -53.30
C GLU A 1067 19.61 60.33 -52.16
N LYS A 1068 18.82 60.05 -51.11
CA LYS A 1068 19.19 59.26 -49.93
C LYS A 1068 18.37 57.96 -49.86
N PRO A 1069 18.66 56.94 -50.68
CA PRO A 1069 17.94 55.67 -50.64
C PRO A 1069 18.29 54.86 -49.37
N VAL A 1070 17.27 54.33 -48.71
CA VAL A 1070 17.40 53.47 -47.52
C VAL A 1070 16.91 52.07 -47.88
N PHE A 1071 17.75 51.06 -47.66
CA PHE A 1071 17.51 49.64 -47.99
C PHE A 1071 17.34 48.81 -46.72
N ARG A 1072 16.74 47.61 -46.83
CA ARG A 1072 16.55 46.67 -45.71
C ARG A 1072 17.51 45.48 -45.81
N SER A 1073 18.39 45.26 -44.82
CA SER A 1073 19.31 44.09 -44.76
C SER A 1073 18.90 43.06 -43.69
N ARG A 1074 19.15 41.76 -43.93
CA ARG A 1074 18.88 40.67 -42.97
C ARG A 1074 19.91 40.66 -41.82
N ALA A 1075 19.44 40.51 -40.57
CA ALA A 1075 20.29 40.41 -39.37
C ALA A 1075 20.86 38.98 -39.19
N ARG A 1076 22.03 38.85 -38.55
CA ARG A 1076 22.73 37.59 -38.26
C ARG A 1076 22.23 37.00 -36.92
N ARG A 1077 22.21 35.67 -36.81
CA ARG A 1077 21.65 34.87 -35.69
C ARG A 1077 22.38 35.10 -34.34
N SER A 1078 21.67 35.55 -33.31
CA SER A 1078 22.01 35.44 -31.88
C SER A 1078 20.76 35.04 -31.09
N ALA A 1079 20.93 34.26 -30.02
CA ALA A 1079 19.85 33.91 -29.09
C ALA A 1079 19.67 35.07 -28.11
N ASP A 1080 18.53 35.77 -28.21
CA ASP A 1080 18.33 37.07 -27.54
C ASP A 1080 17.47 36.95 -26.26
N TRP A 1081 16.90 35.77 -25.96
CA TRP A 1081 15.97 35.54 -24.84
C TRP A 1081 16.24 34.22 -24.09
N ARG A 1082 16.02 34.23 -22.77
CA ARG A 1082 16.13 33.05 -21.89
C ARG A 1082 14.76 32.58 -21.41
N LEU A 1083 14.48 31.30 -21.57
CA LEU A 1083 13.26 30.63 -21.11
C LEU A 1083 13.63 29.62 -20.02
N ILE A 1084 12.99 29.73 -18.86
CA ILE A 1084 13.11 28.78 -17.75
C ILE A 1084 11.73 28.12 -17.56
N LEU A 1085 11.64 26.84 -17.89
CA LEU A 1085 10.46 26.01 -17.66
C LEU A 1085 10.60 25.33 -16.31
N VAL A 1086 9.72 25.66 -15.37
CA VAL A 1086 9.66 25.10 -14.02
C VAL A 1086 8.47 24.15 -13.98
N THR A 1087 8.73 22.85 -13.99
CA THR A 1087 7.71 21.82 -14.18
C THR A 1087 7.55 20.99 -12.93
N ASP A 1088 6.32 20.85 -12.49
CA ASP A 1088 5.93 19.97 -11.39
C ASP A 1088 5.95 18.50 -11.84
N VAL A 1089 6.52 17.63 -11.02
CA VAL A 1089 6.63 16.18 -11.29
C VAL A 1089 5.93 15.32 -10.23
N SER A 1090 4.98 15.91 -9.51
CA SER A 1090 4.05 15.19 -8.63
C SER A 1090 3.22 14.15 -9.40
N GLY A 1091 2.66 13.18 -8.65
CA GLY A 1091 1.87 12.10 -9.23
C GLY A 1091 0.64 12.56 -10.04
N SER A 1092 0.03 13.68 -9.66
CA SER A 1092 -1.08 14.31 -10.40
C SER A 1092 -0.62 14.97 -11.70
N MET A 1093 0.66 15.29 -11.81
CA MET A 1093 1.26 16.04 -12.90
C MET A 1093 1.84 15.17 -14.02
N GLU A 1094 1.84 13.83 -13.91
CA GLU A 1094 2.47 12.90 -14.86
C GLU A 1094 2.17 13.24 -16.34
N ALA A 1095 0.90 13.48 -16.69
CA ALA A 1095 0.48 13.86 -18.03
C ALA A 1095 1.07 15.21 -18.49
N SER A 1096 1.06 16.20 -17.59
CA SER A 1096 1.59 17.53 -17.83
C SER A 1096 3.12 17.59 -17.83
N THR A 1097 3.80 16.71 -17.10
CA THR A 1097 5.26 16.56 -17.11
C THR A 1097 5.73 16.07 -18.49
N ILE A 1098 5.01 15.10 -19.07
CA ILE A 1098 5.27 14.61 -20.43
C ILE A 1098 5.11 15.74 -21.45
N TRP A 1099 4.01 16.50 -21.40
CA TRP A 1099 3.79 17.64 -22.29
C TRP A 1099 4.81 18.76 -22.12
N SER A 1100 5.25 19.01 -20.89
CA SER A 1100 6.25 20.02 -20.56
C SER A 1100 7.63 19.62 -21.08
N ALA A 1101 8.02 18.36 -20.91
CA ALA A 1101 9.27 17.82 -21.46
C ALA A 1101 9.27 17.87 -22.99
N LEU A 1102 8.17 17.47 -23.64
CA LEU A 1102 8.00 17.57 -25.10
C LEU A 1102 8.08 19.03 -25.58
N THR A 1103 7.39 19.94 -24.90
CA THR A 1103 7.39 21.37 -25.25
C THR A 1103 8.77 21.98 -25.05
N ALA A 1104 9.48 21.61 -23.99
CA ALA A 1104 10.86 22.02 -23.74
C ALA A 1104 11.80 21.55 -24.86
N SER A 1105 11.70 20.28 -25.27
CA SER A 1105 12.48 19.72 -26.38
C SER A 1105 12.23 20.43 -27.71
N VAL A 1106 10.97 20.77 -28.00
CA VAL A 1106 10.61 21.54 -29.19
C VAL A 1106 11.18 22.96 -29.15
N LEU A 1107 11.08 23.64 -28.01
CA LEU A 1107 11.56 25.03 -27.84
C LEU A 1107 13.09 25.13 -27.78
N ALA A 1108 13.79 24.12 -27.26
CA ALA A 1108 15.25 24.04 -27.30
C ALA A 1108 15.82 23.93 -28.73
N GLY A 1109 15.01 23.49 -29.70
CA GLY A 1109 15.36 23.51 -31.12
C GLY A 1109 15.26 24.90 -31.77
N VAL A 1110 14.76 25.93 -31.07
CA VAL A 1110 14.56 27.28 -31.61
C VAL A 1110 15.84 28.11 -31.46
N PRO A 1111 16.50 28.54 -32.56
CA PRO A 1111 17.83 29.17 -32.49
C PRO A 1111 17.90 30.54 -31.78
N THR A 1112 16.76 31.13 -31.40
CA THR A 1112 16.65 32.45 -30.78
C THR A 1112 16.38 32.40 -29.27
N LEU A 1113 16.18 31.20 -28.70
CA LEU A 1113 15.87 30.97 -27.29
C LEU A 1113 16.95 30.09 -26.63
N SER A 1114 17.29 30.39 -25.38
CA SER A 1114 18.02 29.48 -24.50
C SER A 1114 17.03 28.87 -23.49
N THR A 1115 16.79 27.57 -23.58
CA THR A 1115 15.76 26.86 -22.79
C THR A 1115 16.41 26.09 -21.64
N HIS A 1116 15.96 26.36 -20.41
CA HIS A 1116 16.31 25.60 -19.20
C HIS A 1116 15.07 24.84 -18.73
N PHE A 1117 15.26 23.61 -18.24
CA PHE A 1117 14.18 22.76 -17.74
C PHE A 1117 14.47 22.33 -16.31
N LEU A 1118 13.67 22.81 -15.38
CA LEU A 1118 13.71 22.47 -13.97
C LEU A 1118 12.52 21.57 -13.65
N ALA A 1119 12.79 20.42 -13.05
CA ALA A 1119 11.79 19.52 -12.50
C ALA A 1119 11.76 19.65 -10.97
N PHE A 1120 10.57 19.72 -10.36
CA PHE A 1120 10.45 19.81 -8.91
C PHE A 1120 9.34 18.92 -8.34
N SER A 1121 9.61 18.32 -7.18
CA SER A 1121 8.62 17.67 -6.30
C SER A 1121 8.83 18.21 -4.87
N THR A 1122 9.44 17.44 -3.97
CA THR A 1122 9.99 17.91 -2.68
C THR A 1122 11.43 18.43 -2.81
N GLU A 1123 12.13 18.01 -3.86
CA GLU A 1123 13.47 18.48 -4.25
C GLU A 1123 13.43 19.09 -5.65
N VAL A 1124 14.44 19.88 -6.02
CA VAL A 1124 14.55 20.54 -7.33
C VAL A 1124 15.74 19.99 -8.10
N VAL A 1125 15.50 19.54 -9.34
CA VAL A 1125 16.52 18.96 -10.23
C VAL A 1125 16.61 19.79 -11.52
N ASP A 1126 17.82 20.15 -11.94
CA ASP A 1126 18.08 20.84 -13.21
C ASP A 1126 18.46 19.83 -14.30
N LEU A 1127 17.58 19.69 -15.31
CA LEU A 1127 17.73 18.75 -16.42
C LEU A 1127 18.00 19.47 -17.76
N THR A 1128 18.52 20.69 -17.71
CA THR A 1128 18.80 21.51 -18.90
C THR A 1128 19.69 20.79 -19.93
N GLY A 1129 20.59 19.89 -19.51
CA GLY A 1129 21.46 19.10 -20.39
C GLY A 1129 20.75 18.05 -21.26
N HIS A 1130 19.54 17.63 -20.87
CA HIS A 1130 18.81 16.52 -21.49
C HIS A 1130 17.68 17.00 -22.41
N VAL A 1131 17.47 18.31 -22.53
CA VAL A 1131 16.32 18.89 -23.26
C VAL A 1131 16.24 18.47 -24.74
N HIS A 1132 17.35 18.04 -25.34
CA HIS A 1132 17.38 17.56 -26.73
C HIS A 1132 16.91 16.09 -26.91
N ASP A 1133 16.71 15.34 -25.83
CA ASP A 1133 16.21 13.96 -25.85
C ASP A 1133 15.07 13.76 -24.84
N PRO A 1134 13.80 13.83 -25.28
CA PRO A 1134 12.64 13.76 -24.39
C PRO A 1134 12.49 12.39 -23.71
N LEU A 1135 13.03 11.30 -24.27
CA LEU A 1135 13.02 10.00 -23.62
C LEU A 1135 13.99 9.97 -22.43
N SER A 1136 15.19 10.52 -22.59
CA SER A 1136 16.15 10.63 -21.49
C SER A 1136 15.67 11.57 -20.38
N LEU A 1137 15.06 12.71 -20.73
CA LEU A 1137 14.39 13.60 -19.76
C LEU A 1137 13.33 12.89 -18.93
N LEU A 1138 12.49 12.07 -19.56
CA LEU A 1138 11.38 11.39 -18.89
C LEU A 1138 11.82 10.16 -18.09
N LEU A 1139 12.98 9.57 -18.41
CA LEU A 1139 13.57 8.46 -17.65
C LEU A 1139 14.35 8.93 -16.41
N GLU A 1140 14.89 10.16 -16.43
CA GLU A 1140 15.58 10.77 -15.29
C GLU A 1140 14.62 11.43 -14.29
N VAL A 1141 13.41 11.81 -14.73
CA VAL A 1141 12.34 12.32 -13.86
C VAL A 1141 11.63 11.15 -13.17
N SER A 1142 11.89 10.95 -11.89
CA SER A 1142 11.10 10.03 -11.06
C SER A 1142 9.83 10.73 -10.56
N VAL A 1143 8.66 10.19 -10.90
CA VAL A 1143 7.35 10.70 -10.47
C VAL A 1143 7.03 10.14 -9.07
N GLY A 1144 6.97 11.01 -8.07
CA GLY A 1144 6.63 10.65 -6.70
C GLY A 1144 7.06 11.66 -5.65
N GLY A 1145 6.20 11.90 -4.65
CA GLY A 1145 6.41 12.86 -3.57
C GLY A 1145 5.40 14.02 -3.57
N GLY A 1146 5.35 14.77 -2.48
CA GLY A 1146 4.54 15.99 -2.36
C GLY A 1146 5.07 17.14 -3.24
N THR A 1147 4.27 18.18 -3.41
CA THR A 1147 4.57 19.31 -4.30
C THR A 1147 5.11 20.51 -3.51
N HIS A 1148 6.28 21.04 -3.91
CA HIS A 1148 6.86 22.28 -3.39
C HIS A 1148 7.21 23.30 -4.48
N ILE A 1149 6.21 24.00 -5.02
CA ILE A 1149 6.34 24.95 -6.16
C ILE A 1149 7.26 26.12 -5.81
N ALA A 1150 7.15 26.64 -4.58
CA ALA A 1150 7.99 27.76 -4.12
C ALA A 1150 9.50 27.45 -4.15
N ALA A 1151 9.91 26.19 -3.89
CA ALA A 1151 11.31 25.79 -3.99
C ALA A 1151 11.82 25.84 -5.44
N GLY A 1152 11.01 25.36 -6.39
CA GLY A 1152 11.30 25.44 -7.82
C GLY A 1152 11.47 26.88 -8.32
N LEU A 1153 10.58 27.79 -7.91
CA LEU A 1153 10.67 29.22 -8.24
C LEU A 1153 11.91 29.90 -7.64
N ARG A 1154 12.30 29.53 -6.43
CA ARG A 1154 13.50 30.05 -5.77
C ARG A 1154 14.77 29.63 -6.51
N HIS A 1155 14.83 28.39 -7.00
CA HIS A 1155 15.93 27.91 -7.82
C HIS A 1155 15.93 28.60 -9.20
N ALA A 1156 14.76 28.74 -9.84
CA ALA A 1156 14.62 29.48 -11.09
C ALA A 1156 15.16 30.91 -10.98
N ARG A 1157 14.94 31.59 -9.85
CA ARG A 1157 15.49 32.92 -9.57
C ARG A 1157 17.02 32.97 -9.61
N SER A 1158 17.70 31.88 -9.22
CA SER A 1158 19.17 31.81 -9.24
C SER A 1158 19.77 31.74 -10.66
N LEU A 1159 18.99 31.30 -11.64
CA LEU A 1159 19.39 31.16 -13.05
C LEU A 1159 19.13 32.44 -13.88
N ILE A 1160 18.58 33.48 -13.26
CA ILE A 1160 18.23 34.75 -13.91
C ILE A 1160 19.48 35.65 -14.01
N GLU A 1161 19.96 35.86 -15.23
CA GLU A 1161 21.07 36.81 -15.50
C GLU A 1161 20.56 38.20 -15.89
N VAL A 1162 19.58 38.26 -16.81
CA VAL A 1162 19.00 39.51 -17.32
C VAL A 1162 17.48 39.46 -17.15
N PRO A 1163 16.94 40.01 -16.04
CA PRO A 1163 15.51 39.91 -15.70
C PRO A 1163 14.58 40.33 -16.84
N SER A 1164 14.88 41.46 -17.49
CA SER A 1164 14.06 42.01 -18.59
C SER A 1164 14.06 41.18 -19.88
N ARG A 1165 14.87 40.12 -19.95
CA ARG A 1165 14.96 39.17 -21.09
C ARG A 1165 14.79 37.71 -20.65
N THR A 1166 14.20 37.51 -19.48
CA THR A 1166 13.96 36.18 -18.91
C THR A 1166 12.47 35.92 -18.79
N LEU A 1167 12.03 34.81 -19.39
CA LEU A 1167 10.70 34.25 -19.29
C LEU A 1167 10.73 33.09 -18.29
N VAL A 1168 9.92 33.14 -17.25
CA VAL A 1168 9.75 32.06 -16.29
C VAL A 1168 8.34 31.51 -16.46
N VAL A 1169 8.24 30.24 -16.85
CA VAL A 1169 6.97 29.55 -17.08
C VAL A 1169 6.86 28.41 -16.07
N VAL A 1170 5.87 28.49 -15.20
CA VAL A 1170 5.58 27.46 -14.20
C VAL A 1170 4.47 26.56 -14.73
N ILE A 1171 4.70 25.26 -14.82
CA ILE A 1171 3.69 24.29 -15.24
C ILE A 1171 3.37 23.40 -14.04
N SER A 1172 2.16 23.58 -13.50
CA SER A 1172 1.65 22.89 -12.30
C SER A 1172 0.12 22.92 -12.30
N ASP A 1173 -0.52 21.99 -11.59
CA ASP A 1173 -1.95 22.02 -11.25
C ASP A 1173 -2.25 23.10 -10.20
N PHE A 1174 -1.21 23.78 -9.71
CA PHE A 1174 -1.25 24.79 -8.66
C PHE A 1174 -1.82 24.24 -7.35
N GLU A 1175 -1.67 22.93 -7.12
CA GLU A 1175 -1.89 22.29 -5.84
C GLU A 1175 -0.57 22.26 -5.07
N GLU A 1176 -0.40 23.20 -4.14
CA GLU A 1176 0.80 23.32 -3.33
C GLU A 1176 0.64 22.44 -2.07
N GLY A 1177 1.56 21.49 -1.88
CA GLY A 1177 1.61 20.64 -0.67
C GLY A 1177 2.27 21.32 0.53
N ALA A 1178 2.92 22.45 0.28
CA ALA A 1178 3.46 23.40 1.24
C ALA A 1178 2.44 24.56 1.49
N PRO A 1179 2.64 25.42 2.50
CA PRO A 1179 1.89 26.68 2.62
C PRO A 1179 1.90 27.55 1.35
N LEU A 1180 0.70 27.99 0.96
CA LEU A 1180 0.52 28.91 -0.17
C LEU A 1180 1.22 30.27 0.02
N GLY A 1181 1.47 30.69 1.26
CA GLY A 1181 2.14 31.96 1.56
C GLY A 1181 3.56 32.06 1.00
N GLY A 1182 4.32 30.96 1.02
CA GLY A 1182 5.68 30.91 0.48
C GLY A 1182 5.72 31.07 -1.04
N LEU A 1183 4.77 30.43 -1.73
CA LEU A 1183 4.60 30.52 -3.19
C LEU A 1183 4.28 31.96 -3.64
N LEU A 1184 3.32 32.61 -2.98
CA LEU A 1184 2.92 33.98 -3.32
C LEU A 1184 4.05 35.00 -3.10
N ALA A 1185 4.92 34.78 -2.11
CA ALA A 1185 6.07 35.63 -1.85
C ALA A 1185 7.13 35.54 -2.97
N GLU A 1186 7.46 34.33 -3.42
CA GLU A 1186 8.44 34.13 -4.50
C GLU A 1186 7.94 34.66 -5.85
N VAL A 1187 6.64 34.48 -6.15
CA VAL A 1187 6.00 35.06 -7.34
C VAL A 1187 6.13 36.58 -7.35
N ARG A 1188 5.78 37.26 -6.24
CA ARG A 1188 5.91 38.72 -6.13
C ARG A 1188 7.36 39.17 -6.29
N ALA A 1189 8.32 38.42 -5.75
CA ALA A 1189 9.73 38.74 -5.88
C ALA A 1189 10.19 38.69 -7.35
N LEU A 1190 9.82 37.66 -8.10
CA LEU A 1190 10.16 37.51 -9.53
C LEU A 1190 9.54 38.61 -10.39
N VAL A 1191 8.26 38.92 -10.17
CA VAL A 1191 7.55 40.00 -10.88
C VAL A 1191 8.17 41.36 -10.57
N THR A 1192 8.49 41.63 -9.30
CA THR A 1192 9.12 42.90 -8.87
C THR A 1192 10.53 43.07 -9.46
N THR A 1193 11.24 41.97 -9.70
CA THR A 1193 12.58 41.96 -10.34
C THR A 1193 12.52 42.29 -11.84
N GLY A 1194 11.31 42.33 -12.44
CA GLY A 1194 11.10 42.67 -13.85
C GLY A 1194 11.14 41.48 -14.81
N CYS A 1195 11.00 40.25 -14.29
CA CYS A 1195 10.88 39.05 -15.10
C CYS A 1195 9.46 38.88 -15.63
N HIS A 1196 9.31 38.24 -16.80
CA HIS A 1196 8.01 37.85 -17.30
C HIS A 1196 7.66 36.46 -16.75
N VAL A 1197 6.78 36.43 -15.76
CA VAL A 1197 6.32 35.19 -15.11
C VAL A 1197 4.95 34.80 -15.66
N LEU A 1198 4.77 33.52 -15.97
CA LEU A 1198 3.51 32.95 -16.44
C LEU A 1198 3.26 31.63 -15.71
N GLY A 1199 2.06 31.50 -15.13
CA GLY A 1199 1.55 30.24 -14.65
C GLY A 1199 0.80 29.54 -15.78
N CYS A 1200 1.26 28.36 -16.18
CA CYS A 1200 0.55 27.46 -17.04
C CYS A 1200 -0.15 26.41 -16.19
N ALA A 1201 -1.48 26.43 -16.20
CA ALA A 1201 -2.27 25.38 -15.57
C ALA A 1201 -1.93 24.03 -16.19
N SER A 1202 -1.88 22.99 -15.36
CA SER A 1202 -1.73 21.63 -15.84
C SER A 1202 -2.81 21.33 -16.88
N LEU A 1203 -2.39 20.63 -17.93
CA LEU A 1203 -3.29 20.10 -18.94
C LEU A 1203 -3.40 18.60 -18.71
N ASP A 1204 -4.64 18.10 -18.72
CA ASP A 1204 -4.89 16.67 -18.77
C ASP A 1204 -4.48 16.08 -20.13
N ASP A 1205 -4.63 14.76 -20.27
CA ASP A 1205 -4.27 14.04 -21.50
C ASP A 1205 -5.05 14.55 -22.75
N ALA A 1206 -6.19 15.22 -22.54
CA ALA A 1206 -7.04 15.81 -23.57
C ALA A 1206 -6.71 17.28 -23.88
N GLY A 1207 -5.71 17.87 -23.22
CA GLY A 1207 -5.30 19.27 -23.41
C GLY A 1207 -6.24 20.28 -22.75
N ARG A 1208 -7.06 19.85 -21.78
CA ARG A 1208 -7.94 20.71 -20.99
C ARG A 1208 -7.30 21.05 -19.66
N PRO A 1209 -7.58 22.26 -19.14
CA PRO A 1209 -6.90 22.70 -17.94
C PRO A 1209 -7.48 22.08 -16.67
N ARG A 1210 -6.62 21.42 -15.90
CA ARG A 1210 -6.88 20.92 -14.55
C ARG A 1210 -6.03 21.73 -13.57
N TYR A 1211 -6.66 22.55 -12.75
CA TYR A 1211 -5.93 23.35 -11.77
C TYR A 1211 -6.84 23.87 -10.67
N SER A 1212 -6.25 24.15 -9.51
CA SER A 1212 -6.97 24.80 -8.41
C SER A 1212 -7.30 26.26 -8.76
N THR A 1213 -8.57 26.53 -9.06
CA THR A 1213 -9.05 27.87 -9.42
C THR A 1213 -8.86 28.88 -8.27
N GLY A 1214 -8.94 28.42 -7.02
CA GLY A 1214 -8.74 29.22 -5.81
C GLY A 1214 -7.30 29.68 -5.65
N VAL A 1215 -6.33 28.78 -5.87
CA VAL A 1215 -4.90 29.10 -5.81
C VAL A 1215 -4.48 29.96 -7.01
N ALA A 1216 -4.92 29.61 -8.21
CA ALA A 1216 -4.65 30.38 -9.43
C ALA A 1216 -5.15 31.83 -9.33
N GLY A 1217 -6.33 32.06 -8.73
CA GLY A 1217 -6.84 33.41 -8.48
C GLY A 1217 -5.92 34.26 -7.59
N GLN A 1218 -5.30 33.65 -6.57
CA GLN A 1218 -4.36 34.33 -5.68
C GLN A 1218 -3.01 34.60 -6.36
N LEU A 1219 -2.55 33.70 -7.23
CA LEU A 1219 -1.33 33.88 -8.04
C LEU A 1219 -1.48 35.02 -9.05
N VAL A 1220 -2.65 35.14 -9.68
CA VAL A 1220 -3.01 36.28 -10.54
C VAL A 1220 -3.00 37.58 -9.76
N ALA A 1221 -3.57 37.60 -8.55
CA ALA A 1221 -3.52 38.76 -7.67
C ALA A 1221 -2.09 39.12 -7.22
N ALA A 1222 -1.18 38.15 -7.18
CA ALA A 1222 0.24 38.34 -6.89
C ALA A 1222 1.08 38.81 -8.10
N GLY A 1223 0.48 38.93 -9.29
CA GLY A 1223 1.13 39.47 -10.49
C GLY A 1223 1.63 38.41 -11.47
N MET A 1224 1.39 37.12 -11.22
CA MET A 1224 1.64 36.05 -12.20
C MET A 1224 0.33 35.74 -12.94
N PRO A 1225 0.18 36.16 -14.21
CA PRO A 1225 -0.96 35.71 -15.01
C PRO A 1225 -0.95 34.18 -15.08
N VAL A 1226 -2.08 33.57 -14.73
CA VAL A 1226 -2.29 32.13 -14.88
C VAL A 1226 -3.19 31.93 -16.09
N ALA A 1227 -2.77 31.09 -17.00
CA ALA A 1227 -3.52 30.75 -18.19
C ALA A 1227 -3.41 29.26 -18.48
N ALA A 1228 -4.55 28.69 -18.87
CA ALA A 1228 -4.62 27.39 -19.52
C ALA A 1228 -4.11 27.55 -20.95
N LEU A 1229 -2.84 27.23 -21.19
CA LEU A 1229 -2.23 27.41 -22.50
C LEU A 1229 -1.85 26.05 -23.05
N SER A 1230 -2.45 25.68 -24.18
CA SER A 1230 -1.92 24.59 -24.96
C SER A 1230 -0.45 24.87 -25.34
N PRO A 1231 0.37 23.84 -25.61
CA PRO A 1231 1.77 24.05 -26.04
C PRO A 1231 1.92 25.04 -27.20
N LEU A 1232 0.90 25.12 -28.05
CA LEU A 1232 0.86 26.04 -29.18
C LEU A 1232 0.61 27.49 -28.77
N GLU A 1233 -0.24 27.71 -27.78
CA GLU A 1233 -0.56 29.04 -27.24
C GLU A 1233 0.55 29.54 -26.32
N LEU A 1234 1.18 28.65 -25.55
CA LEU A 1234 2.37 28.97 -24.77
C LEU A 1234 3.48 29.53 -25.66
N ALA A 1235 3.75 28.88 -26.78
CA ALA A 1235 4.77 29.36 -27.71
C ALA A 1235 4.34 30.62 -28.49
N ARG A 1236 3.05 30.89 -28.67
CA ARG A 1236 2.56 32.20 -29.16
C ARG A 1236 2.79 33.30 -28.14
N TRP A 1237 2.49 33.05 -26.87
CA TRP A 1237 2.73 33.99 -25.77
C TRP A 1237 4.21 34.31 -25.63
N ILE A 1238 5.07 33.28 -25.70
CA ILE A 1238 6.54 33.45 -25.73
C ILE A 1238 6.92 34.31 -26.96
N GLY A 1239 6.32 34.07 -28.13
CA GLY A 1239 6.50 34.90 -29.31
C GLY A 1239 6.13 36.38 -29.08
N GLU A 1240 4.98 36.65 -28.47
CA GLU A 1240 4.49 38.02 -28.19
C GLU A 1240 5.37 38.79 -27.19
N LYS A 1241 5.98 38.10 -26.22
CA LYS A 1241 6.87 38.73 -25.23
C LYS A 1241 8.29 38.94 -25.74
N THR A 1242 8.68 38.22 -26.79
CA THR A 1242 10.04 38.25 -27.33
C THR A 1242 10.22 39.21 -28.52
N VAL A 1243 9.11 39.75 -29.07
CA VAL A 1243 9.04 40.82 -30.10
C VAL A 1243 9.08 42.19 -29.46
#